data_AF-A0A0G4GGE6-F1
#
_entry.id   AF-A0A0G4GGE6-F1
#
_cell.length_a   1.000
_cell.length_b   1.000
_cell.length_c   1.000
_cell.angle_alpha   90.00
_cell.angle_beta   90.00
_cell.angle_gamma   90.00
#
_symmetry.space_group_name_H-M   'P 1'
#
loop_
_entity.id
_entity.type
_entity.pdbx_description
1 polymer ?
#
loop_
_entity_poly.entity_id
_entity_poly.type
_entity_poly.pdbx_seq_one_letter_code
_entity_poly.pdbx_strand_id
1 'polypeptide(L)'
;MRTNNSCTWRLCSVAYVRRLIPCKVSERPYRQLQNGNPGLLAGPWWSIPSACQSGASRYCGTLPRNVDMNKCVARAADNLLGAECGRQNTIIRKERGTERPSQESPVKHPRKVGKREILDRSSRVTFHRCFNVERSAIVLLRESFRPFRDFPGLEEPSVPLSPFARADLAVRPAGCTEDLWLGVQVKSTRVESRGREMKRNPISVPPSDRRGASRFWEFFGVCGYHGMPLVCVEMAKMSESRPDAGVWTFHEACFEGLKGKGTLRITEGGKYDKKETRCSFEHTSSCRAHIGKALLLAWSGARAGIGPYQLQSLEALQTQLSPTHLAEWTMLQKCRELFGHVPGGVEMREAACPSFPHDIELRPSQSGDVTWQRIQLKSSSWDDSRLGYVRLRKKRASETFPYNEDDFDFLLVSQPQNQRFPTETNFQNKNERWRFFYFIPVQELVDFGIVSSDKHQKKGVKSLRLDFQLNRSVKVQDRPSHLLRWRLDMSSPAAAGRRFAQILSGGGMRGFATLHPPHSEARNFGEPEGKLEKRQNSVPTETLTMGAQTSTSVERDEVSLPYDCLLPPTEGVRDFEIDICDRQRQPPHALSKPERYPQSLCHNRQIDLRSQLPQRSLAKMADFDCPRKNVEAPVSSAKSQYPRDHRLGIEKDALNLIRRNIHPTEAFEGLEEPHTPLPPFAKSDMAVRPVGCREDLWLPVQVKSTAKKAKWPHEKGWSPVWEFHGVCGYGGTPLVCISLERDLSGEEVGKKARVWCFSGHVFTDFRPPGKLTITQGGKHDTEETRCSFQHCSSDGGHIGSVLKSMWEEARNGFGPFRLHDLYTLQTQMSPSHLAEWRMLQICLKVFERVPGGMEVREAEWTIASHDIEIRLGACPCHQTQKVQLKCAMWFTQRSSARLGTAFVNSRKVVRGKLNTYCEGDFQFLLVGPPQNGGRLAKNESRQNSKPSLLHSCHPYIYMIPESVLIKEGVVASRAQERNGVMTFCLDFTSTPLEKRASRVSRLLEWRIDLSNPVKAAKQLMKILQQHCSCMGNCRLSVPVKSCN
;
A
#
# COMPACT_ATOMS: atom_id res chain seq x y z
N MET A 1 -14.69 -70.04 -7.09
CA MET A 1 -13.41 -70.71 -6.76
C MET A 1 -12.35 -70.21 -7.72
N ARG A 2 -11.07 -70.01 -7.38
CA ARG A 2 -10.36 -70.07 -6.08
C ARG A 2 -9.35 -68.89 -6.08
N THR A 3 -9.50 -67.93 -5.15
CA THR A 3 -8.57 -67.65 -4.02
C THR A 3 -7.14 -67.23 -4.42
N ASN A 4 -6.67 -66.01 -4.10
CA ASN A 4 -6.38 -65.39 -2.79
C ASN A 4 -5.16 -65.97 -2.04
N ASN A 5 -4.49 -65.04 -1.32
CA ASN A 5 -3.47 -65.17 -0.26
C ASN A 5 -2.01 -64.84 -0.68
N SER A 6 -1.20 -64.16 0.15
CA SER A 6 -1.50 -63.33 1.34
C SER A 6 -0.30 -62.45 1.74
N CYS A 7 -0.49 -61.56 2.71
CA CYS A 7 0.56 -60.76 3.39
C CYS A 7 1.67 -61.65 4.02
N THR A 8 2.85 -61.16 4.44
CA THR A 8 3.02 -60.46 5.75
C THR A 8 4.47 -59.99 6.06
N TRP A 9 4.64 -58.76 6.58
CA TRP A 9 5.70 -58.29 7.54
C TRP A 9 7.20 -58.40 7.05
N ARG A 10 8.28 -57.83 7.61
CA ARG A 10 8.65 -56.89 8.72
C ARG A 10 9.70 -55.92 8.11
N LEU A 11 9.78 -54.61 8.39
CA LEU A 11 10.07 -53.90 9.64
C LEU A 11 11.40 -54.30 10.32
N CYS A 12 12.45 -53.49 10.14
CA CYS A 12 13.63 -53.48 10.99
C CYS A 12 14.09 -52.02 11.19
N SER A 13 14.28 -51.58 12.43
CA SER A 13 14.63 -50.19 12.77
C SER A 13 15.71 -50.20 13.85
N VAL A 14 16.88 -49.62 13.54
CA VAL A 14 17.97 -49.47 14.51
C VAL A 14 17.67 -48.25 15.38
N ALA A 15 17.33 -48.50 16.64
CA ALA A 15 17.16 -47.44 17.63
C ALA A 15 18.51 -47.01 18.21
N TYR A 16 18.70 -45.70 18.40
CA TYR A 16 19.84 -45.17 19.16
C TYR A 16 19.32 -44.52 20.46
N VAL A 17 19.60 -45.15 21.60
CA VAL A 17 19.10 -44.71 22.90
C VAL A 17 20.00 -43.62 23.47
N ARG A 18 19.43 -42.47 23.84
CA ARG A 18 20.05 -41.55 24.80
C ARG A 18 19.11 -41.33 25.98
N ARG A 19 19.63 -41.59 27.18
CA ARG A 19 18.93 -41.38 28.46
C ARG A 19 18.63 -39.89 28.66
N LEU A 20 17.43 -39.57 29.13
CA LEU A 20 17.11 -38.26 29.70
C LEU A 20 17.26 -38.34 31.22
N ILE A 21 18.06 -37.45 31.80
CA ILE A 21 18.14 -37.25 33.24
C ILE A 21 17.33 -35.98 33.57
N PRO A 22 16.27 -36.07 34.40
CA PRO A 22 15.44 -34.91 34.71
C PRO A 22 16.04 -34.07 35.83
N CYS A 23 16.84 -33.05 35.49
CA CYS A 23 17.25 -32.02 36.45
C CYS A 23 16.03 -31.19 36.87
N LYS A 24 15.49 -31.44 38.07
CA LYS A 24 14.59 -30.50 38.76
C LYS A 24 15.39 -29.23 39.09
N VAL A 25 14.90 -28.07 38.66
CA VAL A 25 15.28 -26.78 39.24
C VAL A 25 14.03 -26.20 39.89
N SER A 26 14.17 -25.81 41.16
CA SER A 26 13.08 -25.32 42.01
C SER A 26 13.30 -23.84 42.29
N GLU A 27 12.56 -22.96 41.61
CA GLU A 27 12.52 -21.54 41.96
C GLU A 27 11.42 -21.31 43.01
N ARG A 28 11.81 -21.07 44.26
CA ARG A 28 10.96 -20.42 45.27
C ARG A 28 11.26 -18.92 45.27
N PRO A 29 10.25 -18.04 45.39
CA PRO A 29 10.47 -16.60 45.41
C PRO A 29 11.06 -16.15 46.75
N TYR A 30 11.96 -15.17 46.71
CA TYR A 30 12.39 -14.42 47.90
C TYR A 30 11.71 -13.05 47.92
N ARG A 31 10.97 -12.76 49.00
CA ARG A 31 10.58 -11.40 49.36
C ARG A 31 11.76 -10.71 50.04
N GLN A 32 11.94 -9.42 49.80
CA GLN A 32 12.73 -8.57 50.71
C GLN A 32 11.84 -8.12 51.88
N LEU A 33 12.39 -8.16 53.10
CA LEU A 33 11.94 -7.34 54.22
C LEU A 33 13.15 -6.98 55.10
N GLN A 34 13.47 -5.68 55.10
CA GLN A 34 13.95 -4.85 56.22
C GLN A 34 15.08 -5.30 57.20
N ASN A 35 15.99 -4.33 57.40
CA ASN A 35 16.78 -4.03 58.61
C ASN A 35 17.99 -4.93 58.98
N GLY A 36 19.06 -4.29 59.49
CA GLY A 36 20.20 -4.97 60.15
C GLY A 36 21.61 -4.49 59.76
N ASN A 37 22.07 -3.40 60.37
CA ASN A 37 23.51 -3.09 60.56
C ASN A 37 23.85 -3.42 62.05
N PRO A 38 25.12 -3.47 62.54
CA PRO A 38 26.41 -3.23 61.89
C PRO A 38 27.56 -4.22 62.25
N GLY A 39 28.77 -3.97 61.69
CA GLY A 39 30.07 -4.43 62.21
C GLY A 39 30.56 -5.82 61.75
N LEU A 40 31.83 -6.23 61.97
CA LEU A 40 33.05 -5.48 62.33
C LEU A 40 34.31 -6.39 62.12
N LEU A 41 35.50 -5.79 61.97
CA LEU A 41 36.86 -6.36 62.09
C LEU A 41 37.47 -7.32 61.00
N ALA A 42 38.73 -6.99 60.67
CA ALA A 42 39.90 -7.85 60.40
C ALA A 42 40.02 -8.78 59.16
N GLY A 43 41.25 -8.80 58.60
CA GLY A 43 41.85 -9.90 57.80
C GLY A 43 42.92 -10.63 58.65
N PRO A 44 44.19 -10.84 58.20
CA PRO A 44 44.74 -10.60 56.85
C PRO A 44 45.85 -11.62 56.37
N TRP A 45 46.42 -11.40 55.16
CA TRP A 45 47.65 -12.04 54.57
C TRP A 45 47.53 -13.57 54.28
N TRP A 46 48.40 -14.30 53.55
CA TRP A 46 49.75 -14.07 52.97
C TRP A 46 49.86 -14.51 51.47
N SER A 47 50.88 -13.96 50.80
CA SER A 47 51.80 -14.43 49.72
C SER A 47 51.60 -15.82 49.01
N ILE A 48 51.85 -16.03 47.70
CA ILE A 48 53.02 -15.73 46.81
C ILE A 48 54.24 -16.62 47.19
N PRO A 49 54.99 -17.35 46.29
CA PRO A 49 55.28 -17.06 44.86
C PRO A 49 55.35 -18.26 43.83
N SER A 50 55.59 -17.92 42.54
CA SER A 50 56.51 -18.48 41.48
C SER A 50 56.90 -20.00 41.39
N ALA A 51 57.46 -20.57 40.30
CA ALA A 51 58.10 -20.05 39.07
C ALA A 51 58.22 -21.15 37.95
N CYS A 52 58.55 -20.75 36.70
CA CYS A 52 59.44 -21.42 35.69
C CYS A 52 59.21 -22.92 35.28
N GLN A 53 59.76 -23.50 34.19
CA GLN A 53 60.56 -23.01 33.05
C GLN A 53 60.37 -23.88 31.76
N SER A 54 61.06 -23.45 30.70
CA SER A 54 61.21 -23.98 29.31
C SER A 54 61.24 -25.50 29.03
N GLY A 55 60.64 -25.88 27.89
CA GLY A 55 60.90 -27.11 27.11
C GLY A 55 61.20 -26.81 25.64
N ALA A 56 61.76 -27.74 24.85
CA ALA A 56 62.31 -27.43 23.51
C ALA A 56 62.49 -28.64 22.54
N SER A 57 62.90 -28.32 21.28
CA SER A 57 63.78 -29.11 20.37
C SER A 57 63.18 -29.91 19.17
N ARG A 58 63.43 -29.38 17.95
CA ARG A 58 63.71 -30.08 16.65
C ARG A 58 62.56 -30.91 16.01
N TYR A 59 62.56 -31.31 14.73
CA TYR A 59 63.63 -31.40 13.68
C TYR A 59 63.19 -30.81 12.31
N CYS A 60 64.15 -30.67 11.37
CA CYS A 60 63.98 -30.04 10.05
C CYS A 60 63.89 -31.03 8.87
N GLY A 61 63.44 -30.54 7.70
CA GLY A 61 63.58 -31.19 6.38
C GLY A 61 63.22 -30.21 5.25
N THR A 62 64.06 -30.08 4.21
CA THR A 62 64.02 -28.91 3.30
C THR A 62 64.59 -29.14 1.89
N LEU A 63 63.95 -28.50 0.89
CA LEU A 63 64.53 -28.01 -0.39
C LEU A 63 64.89 -29.10 -1.48
N PRO A 64 65.31 -28.73 -2.71
CA PRO A 64 64.48 -28.05 -3.73
C PRO A 64 64.74 -28.52 -5.21
N ARG A 65 64.08 -27.92 -6.23
CA ARG A 65 64.72 -27.17 -7.36
C ARG A 65 63.74 -26.71 -8.47
N ASN A 66 64.20 -25.76 -9.29
CA ASN A 66 63.50 -25.14 -10.43
C ASN A 66 63.96 -25.72 -11.78
N VAL A 67 63.16 -25.54 -12.84
CA VAL A 67 63.60 -25.28 -14.24
C VAL A 67 62.61 -24.28 -14.87
N ASP A 68 63.05 -23.50 -15.87
CA ASP A 68 62.31 -22.45 -16.59
C ASP A 68 62.48 -22.62 -18.13
N MET A 69 61.91 -21.71 -18.94
CA MET A 69 62.10 -21.46 -20.39
C MET A 69 61.07 -22.02 -21.42
N ASN A 70 60.16 -21.13 -21.82
CA ASN A 70 60.05 -20.53 -23.18
C ASN A 70 59.72 -21.35 -24.48
N LYS A 71 58.85 -20.72 -25.29
CA LYS A 71 58.84 -20.58 -26.78
C LYS A 71 58.13 -21.58 -27.74
N CYS A 72 57.18 -21.01 -28.50
CA CYS A 72 57.08 -20.96 -29.98
C CYS A 72 56.21 -21.93 -30.84
N VAL A 73 55.35 -21.27 -31.66
CA VAL A 73 55.03 -21.55 -33.09
C VAL A 73 53.99 -22.66 -33.41
N ALA A 74 53.49 -22.68 -34.66
CA ALA A 74 52.21 -23.26 -35.10
C ALA A 74 52.21 -23.69 -36.60
N ARG A 75 51.07 -24.25 -37.07
CA ARG A 75 50.63 -24.63 -38.44
C ARG A 75 50.73 -26.12 -38.83
N ALA A 76 49.88 -26.50 -39.80
CA ALA A 76 49.70 -27.80 -40.47
C ALA A 76 49.20 -28.95 -39.54
N ALA A 77 48.20 -29.79 -39.83
CA ALA A 77 47.48 -30.21 -41.05
C ALA A 77 48.25 -31.18 -41.98
N ASP A 78 47.89 -32.47 -41.96
CA ASP A 78 47.19 -33.15 -43.06
C ASP A 78 46.97 -34.67 -42.77
N ASN A 79 46.36 -35.37 -43.74
CA ASN A 79 46.17 -36.84 -43.88
C ASN A 79 44.99 -37.50 -43.13
N LEU A 80 44.27 -38.48 -43.72
CA LEU A 80 43.91 -38.76 -45.13
C LEU A 80 42.80 -39.85 -45.17
N LEU A 81 42.38 -40.28 -46.37
CA LEU A 81 41.41 -41.34 -46.70
C LEU A 81 39.91 -40.98 -46.44
N GLY A 82 38.98 -41.30 -47.34
CA GLY A 82 39.13 -41.78 -48.73
C GLY A 82 37.84 -42.42 -49.30
N ALA A 83 37.57 -42.17 -50.58
CA ALA A 83 36.58 -42.84 -51.45
C ALA A 83 35.06 -42.73 -51.09
N GLU A 84 34.11 -42.90 -52.04
CA GLU A 84 33.99 -42.29 -53.39
C GLU A 84 32.55 -42.47 -53.94
N CYS A 85 32.26 -41.88 -55.11
CA CYS A 85 31.10 -42.13 -56.00
C CYS A 85 29.68 -41.72 -55.48
N GLY A 86 28.76 -41.16 -56.29
CA GLY A 86 28.91 -40.56 -57.63
C GLY A 86 27.59 -40.44 -58.44
N ARG A 87 27.28 -39.21 -58.93
CA ARG A 87 26.35 -38.85 -60.05
C ARG A 87 24.84 -39.18 -59.85
N GLN A 88 23.94 -38.18 -59.82
CA GLN A 88 23.28 -37.47 -60.96
C GLN A 88 22.35 -38.33 -61.85
N ASN A 89 21.03 -38.09 -61.82
CA ASN A 89 20.29 -37.43 -62.94
C ASN A 89 18.76 -37.24 -62.76
N THR A 90 18.34 -36.00 -63.00
CA THR A 90 17.19 -35.47 -63.79
C THR A 90 15.94 -36.32 -64.12
N ILE A 91 14.80 -35.90 -63.53
CA ILE A 91 13.44 -35.70 -64.09
C ILE A 91 12.97 -36.49 -65.33
N ILE A 92 11.86 -37.25 -65.19
CA ILE A 92 10.75 -37.38 -66.18
C ILE A 92 9.38 -37.43 -65.44
N ARG A 93 8.31 -36.90 -66.05
CA ARG A 93 6.90 -36.96 -65.59
C ARG A 93 6.15 -38.22 -66.08
N LYS A 94 5.20 -38.75 -65.29
CA LYS A 94 3.87 -39.15 -65.81
C LYS A 94 2.79 -39.17 -64.71
N GLU A 95 1.53 -39.44 -65.07
CA GLU A 95 0.33 -38.97 -64.37
C GLU A 95 -0.56 -40.06 -63.72
N ARG A 96 -1.53 -39.58 -62.90
CA ARG A 96 -2.82 -40.20 -62.49
C ARG A 96 -2.77 -41.37 -61.50
N GLY A 97 -3.83 -41.47 -60.66
CA GLY A 97 -4.05 -42.56 -59.71
C GLY A 97 -4.59 -42.10 -58.36
N THR A 98 -5.88 -41.77 -58.30
CA THR A 98 -6.65 -41.49 -57.07
C THR A 98 -6.72 -42.70 -56.13
N GLU A 99 -6.51 -42.51 -54.81
CA GLU A 99 -7.57 -42.68 -53.78
C GLU A 99 -7.10 -42.39 -52.32
N ARG A 100 -8.06 -42.40 -51.39
CA ARG A 100 -7.95 -42.30 -49.91
C ARG A 100 -8.43 -43.67 -49.32
N PRO A 101 -8.18 -44.08 -48.04
CA PRO A 101 -8.28 -43.22 -46.84
C PRO A 101 -7.48 -43.59 -45.54
N SER A 102 -7.66 -42.71 -44.53
CA SER A 102 -7.87 -42.97 -43.07
C SER A 102 -6.76 -43.46 -42.10
N GLN A 103 -6.81 -42.83 -40.90
CA GLN A 103 -6.35 -43.22 -39.55
C GLN A 103 -4.81 -43.27 -39.30
N GLU A 104 -4.24 -42.59 -38.29
CA GLU A 104 -4.47 -42.55 -36.81
C GLU A 104 -4.06 -43.85 -36.10
N SER A 105 -3.37 -43.89 -34.94
CA SER A 105 -2.92 -42.87 -33.94
C SER A 105 -1.73 -43.49 -33.12
N PRO A 106 -1.21 -43.01 -31.95
CA PRO A 106 -1.66 -41.94 -31.03
C PRO A 106 -0.58 -40.95 -30.51
N VAL A 107 -1.01 -39.98 -29.69
CA VAL A 107 -0.22 -38.87 -29.12
C VAL A 107 0.11 -39.06 -27.63
N LYS A 108 1.24 -38.51 -27.14
CA LYS A 108 1.61 -38.43 -25.70
C LYS A 108 1.32 -37.03 -25.11
N HIS A 109 0.69 -36.97 -23.93
CA HIS A 109 0.29 -35.72 -23.26
C HIS A 109 1.40 -35.06 -22.40
N PRO A 110 1.44 -33.70 -22.30
CA PRO A 110 2.30 -32.97 -21.36
C PRO A 110 1.69 -32.78 -19.94
N ARG A 111 2.54 -32.44 -18.96
CA ARG A 111 2.18 -32.36 -17.52
C ARG A 111 1.49 -31.04 -17.11
N LYS A 112 0.57 -31.15 -16.14
CA LYS A 112 -0.25 -30.04 -15.60
C LYS A 112 0.53 -29.14 -14.63
N VAL A 113 0.80 -27.88 -15.02
CA VAL A 113 1.24 -26.80 -14.11
C VAL A 113 0.16 -25.72 -14.04
N GLY A 114 -0.71 -25.76 -13.01
CA GLY A 114 -1.86 -24.84 -12.96
C GLY A 114 -2.62 -24.70 -11.64
N LYS A 115 -2.13 -25.22 -10.50
CA LYS A 115 -2.84 -25.14 -9.21
C LYS A 115 -2.20 -24.24 -8.13
N ARG A 116 -0.89 -23.96 -8.15
CA ARG A 116 -0.22 -23.22 -7.04
C ARG A 116 -0.47 -21.70 -7.04
N GLU A 117 -0.39 -21.01 -8.19
CA GLU A 117 -0.59 -19.54 -8.23
C GLU A 117 -2.02 -19.10 -7.90
N ILE A 118 -3.02 -19.94 -8.19
CA ILE A 118 -4.42 -19.62 -7.91
C ILE A 118 -4.69 -19.57 -6.39
N LEU A 119 -4.01 -20.42 -5.60
CA LEU A 119 -4.06 -20.34 -4.13
C LEU A 119 -3.32 -19.11 -3.58
N ASP A 120 -2.15 -18.76 -4.15
CA ASP A 120 -1.33 -17.62 -3.69
C ASP A 120 -2.01 -16.25 -3.90
N ARG A 121 -2.83 -16.10 -4.95
CA ARG A 121 -3.68 -14.90 -5.10
C ARG A 121 -4.84 -14.88 -4.10
N SER A 122 -5.47 -16.04 -3.84
CA SER A 122 -6.61 -16.15 -2.92
C SER A 122 -6.24 -15.77 -1.48
N SER A 123 -5.13 -16.33 -0.96
CA SER A 123 -4.70 -16.14 0.43
C SER A 123 -4.19 -14.73 0.75
N ARG A 124 -3.68 -14.01 -0.26
CA ARG A 124 -3.31 -12.59 -0.11
C ARG A 124 -4.52 -11.66 -0.01
N VAL A 125 -5.58 -11.95 -0.76
CA VAL A 125 -6.82 -11.16 -0.77
C VAL A 125 -7.60 -11.34 0.54
N THR A 126 -7.57 -12.52 1.16
CA THR A 126 -8.25 -12.73 2.46
C THR A 126 -7.54 -11.97 3.60
N PHE A 127 -6.22 -12.07 3.76
CA PHE A 127 -5.54 -11.46 4.91
C PHE A 127 -5.67 -9.93 4.96
N HIS A 128 -5.44 -9.23 3.84
CA HIS A 128 -5.60 -7.78 3.80
C HIS A 128 -7.08 -7.35 3.97
N ARG A 129 -8.04 -8.17 3.51
CA ARG A 129 -9.46 -7.93 3.77
C ARG A 129 -9.81 -8.09 5.26
N CYS A 130 -9.20 -9.04 5.99
CA CYS A 130 -9.41 -9.17 7.43
C CYS A 130 -8.94 -7.92 8.20
N PHE A 131 -7.70 -7.47 7.98
CA PHE A 131 -7.15 -6.34 8.76
C PHE A 131 -7.96 -5.05 8.60
N ASN A 132 -8.39 -4.71 7.39
CA ASN A 132 -9.20 -3.51 7.17
C ASN A 132 -10.58 -3.58 7.87
N VAL A 133 -11.09 -4.79 8.10
CA VAL A 133 -12.36 -5.03 8.81
C VAL A 133 -12.13 -4.99 10.33
N GLU A 134 -10.99 -5.48 10.83
CA GLU A 134 -10.59 -5.33 12.24
C GLU A 134 -10.39 -3.85 12.59
N ARG A 135 -9.77 -3.05 11.71
CA ARG A 135 -9.64 -1.60 11.88
C ARG A 135 -11.00 -0.90 11.92
N SER A 136 -11.98 -1.30 11.09
CA SER A 136 -13.35 -0.76 11.18
C SER A 136 -14.07 -1.16 12.47
N ALA A 137 -13.90 -2.41 12.93
CA ALA A 137 -14.47 -2.88 14.20
C ALA A 137 -13.89 -2.11 15.41
N ILE A 138 -12.59 -1.79 15.39
CA ILE A 138 -11.93 -0.95 16.39
C ILE A 138 -12.52 0.47 16.43
N VAL A 139 -12.82 1.08 15.28
CA VAL A 139 -13.47 2.41 15.23
C VAL A 139 -14.88 2.37 15.82
N LEU A 140 -15.68 1.36 15.47
CA LEU A 140 -17.04 1.19 16.02
C LEU A 140 -17.02 0.93 17.55
N LEU A 141 -16.02 0.22 18.06
CA LEU A 141 -15.80 0.07 19.50
C LEU A 141 -15.47 1.40 20.17
N ARG A 142 -14.56 2.19 19.59
CA ARG A 142 -14.20 3.54 20.09
C ARG A 142 -15.39 4.49 20.17
N GLU A 143 -16.30 4.43 19.19
CA GLU A 143 -17.54 5.21 19.21
C GLU A 143 -18.44 4.81 20.40
N SER A 144 -18.53 3.51 20.71
CA SER A 144 -19.25 2.99 21.89
C SER A 144 -18.58 3.21 23.25
N PHE A 145 -17.35 3.75 23.29
CA PHE A 145 -16.65 4.07 24.53
C PHE A 145 -16.99 5.46 25.08
N ARG A 146 -17.74 6.28 24.33
CA ARG A 146 -18.15 7.63 24.75
C ARG A 146 -19.04 7.60 26.01
N PRO A 147 -18.97 8.61 26.91
CA PRO A 147 -19.85 8.70 28.07
C PRO A 147 -21.33 8.84 27.69
N PHE A 148 -22.23 8.29 28.52
CA PHE A 148 -23.68 8.43 28.41
C PHE A 148 -24.32 8.41 29.81
N ARG A 149 -25.64 8.68 29.94
CA ARG A 149 -26.34 8.94 31.22
C ARG A 149 -25.96 8.02 32.40
N ASP A 150 -25.81 6.71 32.16
CA ASP A 150 -25.41 5.73 33.19
C ASP A 150 -24.15 4.95 32.79
N PHE A 151 -23.21 5.61 32.10
CA PHE A 151 -21.93 5.05 31.66
C PHE A 151 -20.87 6.16 31.65
N PRO A 152 -19.86 6.14 32.54
CA PRO A 152 -18.85 7.21 32.61
C PRO A 152 -17.97 7.29 31.35
N GLY A 153 -18.04 6.30 30.46
CA GLY A 153 -17.15 6.14 29.32
C GLY A 153 -15.97 5.23 29.62
N LEU A 154 -15.26 4.86 28.56
CA LEU A 154 -13.94 4.24 28.62
C LEU A 154 -12.95 5.12 27.86
N GLU A 155 -11.72 5.18 28.33
CA GLU A 155 -10.62 5.85 27.66
C GLU A 155 -9.52 4.86 27.24
N GLU A 156 -8.74 5.26 26.25
CA GLU A 156 -7.54 4.57 25.77
C GLU A 156 -6.27 5.33 26.17
N PRO A 157 -5.10 4.67 26.21
CA PRO A 157 -3.84 5.36 26.48
C PRO A 157 -3.52 6.35 25.35
N SER A 158 -3.01 7.53 25.73
CA SER A 158 -2.61 8.59 24.79
C SER A 158 -1.53 8.16 23.79
N VAL A 159 -0.71 7.18 24.17
CA VAL A 159 0.14 6.42 23.25
C VAL A 159 -0.54 5.08 22.94
N PRO A 160 -1.00 4.84 21.68
CA PRO A 160 -1.68 3.60 21.34
C PRO A 160 -0.77 2.38 21.49
N LEU A 161 -1.38 1.21 21.72
CA LEU A 161 -0.66 -0.06 21.73
C LEU A 161 0.03 -0.32 20.37
N SER A 162 1.18 -0.99 20.43
CA SER A 162 1.87 -1.46 19.22
C SER A 162 0.96 -2.43 18.42
N PRO A 163 0.88 -2.34 17.08
CA PRO A 163 0.13 -3.29 16.23
C PRO A 163 0.57 -4.77 16.30
N PHE A 164 1.58 -5.08 17.10
CA PHE A 164 2.09 -6.44 17.35
C PHE A 164 1.82 -6.94 18.78
N ALA A 165 1.16 -6.14 19.63
CA ALA A 165 0.79 -6.52 21.00
C ALA A 165 -0.21 -7.69 21.02
N ARG A 166 -0.48 -8.27 22.21
CA ARG A 166 -1.48 -9.34 22.33
C ARG A 166 -2.90 -8.80 22.40
N ALA A 167 -3.06 -7.61 22.97
CA ALA A 167 -4.29 -6.83 22.93
C ALA A 167 -4.30 -5.91 21.71
N ASP A 168 -5.45 -5.80 21.05
CA ASP A 168 -5.68 -4.87 19.94
C ASP A 168 -6.10 -3.46 20.47
N LEU A 169 -6.55 -3.38 21.73
CA LEU A 169 -6.97 -2.17 22.46
C LEU A 169 -6.57 -2.25 23.95
N ALA A 170 -6.42 -1.12 24.64
CA ALA A 170 -6.28 -1.05 26.10
C ALA A 170 -7.29 -0.04 26.66
N VAL A 171 -8.14 -0.44 27.59
CA VAL A 171 -9.21 0.44 28.13
C VAL A 171 -9.23 0.50 29.65
N ARG A 172 -9.63 1.67 30.17
CA ARG A 172 -9.98 1.91 31.59
C ARG A 172 -11.16 2.90 31.68
N PRO A 173 -11.82 3.09 32.83
CA PRO A 173 -12.89 4.09 32.97
C PRO A 173 -12.36 5.48 32.66
N ALA A 174 -13.17 6.31 31.97
CA ALA A 174 -12.77 7.67 31.67
C ALA A 174 -12.50 8.47 32.97
N GLY A 175 -11.40 9.23 33.01
CA GLY A 175 -10.95 9.96 34.19
C GLY A 175 -10.29 9.11 35.28
N CYS A 176 -10.08 7.81 35.06
CA CYS A 176 -9.32 6.97 36.00
C CYS A 176 -7.83 7.36 35.98
N THR A 177 -7.24 7.62 37.15
CA THR A 177 -5.82 8.00 37.25
C THR A 177 -4.86 6.82 37.34
N GLU A 178 -5.34 5.64 37.74
CA GLU A 178 -4.52 4.43 37.94
C GLU A 178 -3.98 3.88 36.62
N ASP A 179 -2.70 3.50 36.58
CA ASP A 179 -2.10 2.77 35.45
C ASP A 179 -2.51 1.28 35.50
N LEU A 180 -3.81 1.03 35.40
CA LEU A 180 -4.43 -0.29 35.38
C LEU A 180 -5.38 -0.37 34.20
N TRP A 181 -4.98 -1.11 33.16
CA TRP A 181 -5.68 -1.21 31.89
C TRP A 181 -6.17 -2.62 31.64
N LEU A 182 -7.38 -2.73 31.10
CA LEU A 182 -7.91 -3.97 30.56
C LEU A 182 -7.42 -4.10 29.10
N GLY A 183 -6.52 -5.04 28.85
CA GLY A 183 -6.09 -5.37 27.49
C GLY A 183 -7.16 -6.17 26.75
N VAL A 184 -7.73 -5.60 25.69
CA VAL A 184 -8.84 -6.17 24.93
C VAL A 184 -8.36 -6.64 23.55
N GLN A 185 -8.79 -7.82 23.13
CA GLN A 185 -8.61 -8.29 21.75
C GLN A 185 -9.87 -8.03 20.92
N VAL A 186 -9.68 -7.68 19.65
CA VAL A 186 -10.76 -7.38 18.70
C VAL A 186 -10.59 -8.24 17.46
N LYS A 187 -11.47 -9.19 17.23
CA LYS A 187 -11.48 -10.02 16.01
C LYS A 187 -12.79 -9.80 15.27
N SER A 188 -12.72 -9.69 13.94
CA SER A 188 -13.88 -9.26 13.14
C SER A 188 -14.19 -10.18 11.97
N THR A 189 -15.41 -10.10 11.45
CA THR A 189 -15.81 -10.79 10.21
C THR A 189 -16.88 -10.01 9.44
N ARG A 190 -16.90 -10.15 8.11
CA ARG A 190 -18.01 -9.68 7.24
C ARG A 190 -18.88 -10.82 6.71
N VAL A 191 -18.71 -12.04 7.23
CA VAL A 191 -19.25 -13.25 6.60
C VAL A 191 -20.33 -13.88 7.49
N GLU A 192 -21.56 -13.40 7.33
CA GLU A 192 -22.76 -14.17 7.70
C GLU A 192 -22.85 -15.39 6.77
N SER A 193 -22.37 -16.53 7.25
CA SER A 193 -22.48 -17.80 6.53
C SER A 193 -23.81 -18.48 6.89
N ARG A 194 -24.77 -18.43 5.97
CA ARG A 194 -25.89 -19.38 5.96
C ARG A 194 -25.43 -20.69 5.34
N GLY A 195 -25.68 -21.82 6.00
CA GLY A 195 -25.11 -23.14 5.68
C GLY A 195 -25.24 -23.60 4.23
N ARG A 196 -24.28 -23.25 3.37
CA ARG A 196 -24.15 -23.76 1.99
C ARG A 196 -23.38 -25.07 1.91
N GLU A 197 -22.82 -25.53 3.02
CA GLU A 197 -21.88 -26.67 3.11
C GLU A 197 -22.49 -28.00 2.64
N MET A 198 -23.81 -28.18 2.78
CA MET A 198 -24.54 -29.34 2.26
C MET A 198 -24.74 -29.38 0.73
N LYS A 199 -24.39 -28.33 -0.03
CA LYS A 199 -24.64 -28.28 -1.50
C LYS A 199 -23.74 -29.21 -2.36
N ARG A 200 -23.15 -30.27 -1.80
CA ARG A 200 -22.38 -31.26 -2.58
C ARG A 200 -23.19 -32.46 -3.09
N ASN A 201 -24.36 -32.76 -2.50
CA ASN A 201 -25.32 -33.74 -3.04
C ASN A 201 -26.69 -33.05 -3.26
N PRO A 202 -27.07 -32.71 -4.51
CA PRO A 202 -28.26 -31.91 -4.80
C PRO A 202 -29.51 -32.74 -5.17
N ILE A 203 -29.66 -33.97 -4.65
CA ILE A 203 -30.71 -34.93 -5.04
C ILE A 203 -31.68 -35.17 -3.88
N SER A 204 -32.99 -35.20 -4.21
CA SER A 204 -34.11 -35.72 -3.40
C SER A 204 -34.26 -35.29 -1.92
N VAL A 205 -34.23 -33.98 -1.62
CA VAL A 205 -34.85 -33.43 -0.39
C VAL A 205 -35.72 -32.21 -0.74
N PRO A 206 -37.04 -32.24 -0.44
CA PRO A 206 -37.99 -31.20 -0.87
C PRO A 206 -37.75 -29.83 -0.21
N PRO A 207 -38.30 -28.74 -0.77
CA PRO A 207 -38.07 -27.39 -0.23
C PRO A 207 -38.68 -27.10 1.14
N SER A 208 -39.71 -27.85 1.55
CA SER A 208 -40.50 -27.65 2.79
C SER A 208 -39.65 -27.70 4.07
N ASP A 209 -38.66 -28.59 4.08
CA ASP A 209 -37.96 -29.00 5.31
C ASP A 209 -36.66 -28.22 5.54
N ARG A 210 -36.32 -27.27 4.66
CA ARG A 210 -35.10 -26.44 4.78
C ARG A 210 -35.20 -25.33 5.83
N ARG A 211 -36.08 -25.51 6.82
CA ARG A 211 -36.56 -24.49 7.78
C ARG A 211 -35.70 -24.36 9.04
N GLY A 212 -34.42 -24.74 8.99
CA GLY A 212 -33.54 -24.86 10.18
C GLY A 212 -32.03 -24.63 9.95
N ALA A 213 -31.62 -23.95 8.88
CA ALA A 213 -30.20 -23.64 8.65
C ALA A 213 -29.75 -22.38 9.42
N SER A 214 -29.43 -22.54 10.71
CA SER A 214 -28.95 -21.46 11.59
C SER A 214 -27.80 -20.65 10.98
N ARG A 215 -27.78 -19.33 11.22
CA ARG A 215 -26.68 -18.46 10.78
C ARG A 215 -25.41 -18.79 11.56
N PHE A 216 -24.24 -18.55 10.95
CA PHE A 216 -22.98 -18.58 11.68
C PHE A 216 -21.97 -17.57 11.15
N TRP A 217 -21.02 -17.22 12.02
CA TRP A 217 -20.00 -16.20 11.83
C TRP A 217 -18.62 -16.82 12.13
N GLU A 218 -17.67 -16.67 11.22
CA GLU A 218 -16.32 -17.22 11.36
C GLU A 218 -15.28 -16.11 11.55
N PHE A 219 -14.52 -16.21 12.65
CA PHE A 219 -13.47 -15.29 13.07
C PHE A 219 -12.13 -16.00 13.06
N PHE A 220 -11.15 -15.48 12.32
CA PHE A 220 -9.87 -16.15 12.07
C PHE A 220 -8.74 -15.62 12.95
N GLY A 221 -7.79 -16.49 13.31
CA GLY A 221 -6.61 -16.12 14.10
C GLY A 221 -6.89 -15.88 15.59
N VAL A 222 -8.05 -16.33 16.07
CA VAL A 222 -8.49 -16.23 17.46
C VAL A 222 -7.53 -16.99 18.38
N CYS A 223 -7.22 -16.37 19.53
CA CYS A 223 -6.46 -16.95 20.63
C CYS A 223 -7.19 -16.60 21.93
N GLY A 224 -7.28 -17.53 22.88
CA GLY A 224 -7.40 -17.15 24.28
C GLY A 224 -6.02 -16.72 24.76
N TYR A 225 -5.87 -15.47 25.22
CA TYR A 225 -4.70 -15.06 26.00
C TYR A 225 -5.16 -14.75 27.41
N HIS A 226 -4.39 -15.22 28.39
CA HIS A 226 -4.73 -15.13 29.80
C HIS A 226 -4.98 -13.69 30.28
N GLY A 227 -6.04 -13.54 31.09
CA GLY A 227 -6.48 -12.26 31.65
C GLY A 227 -7.22 -11.32 30.70
N MET A 228 -7.39 -11.65 29.40
CA MET A 228 -7.96 -10.72 28.41
C MET A 228 -9.36 -11.10 27.91
N PRO A 229 -10.30 -10.15 27.77
CA PRO A 229 -11.51 -10.34 26.97
C PRO A 229 -11.20 -10.37 25.47
N LEU A 230 -11.82 -11.30 24.76
CA LEU A 230 -11.94 -11.29 23.31
C LEU A 230 -13.28 -10.70 22.92
N VAL A 231 -13.26 -9.61 22.14
CA VAL A 231 -14.41 -9.03 21.48
C VAL A 231 -14.46 -9.52 20.05
N CYS A 232 -15.55 -10.20 19.69
CA CYS A 232 -15.87 -10.60 18.33
C CYS A 232 -16.91 -9.66 17.73
N VAL A 233 -16.61 -9.03 16.59
CA VAL A 233 -17.49 -8.05 15.91
C VAL A 233 -17.87 -8.54 14.51
N GLU A 234 -19.15 -8.82 14.31
CA GLU A 234 -19.75 -8.91 12.98
C GLU A 234 -19.84 -7.50 12.38
N MET A 235 -18.90 -7.21 11.48
CA MET A 235 -19.04 -6.09 10.55
C MET A 235 -20.02 -6.50 9.45
N ALA A 236 -21.30 -6.52 9.81
CA ALA A 236 -22.39 -6.70 8.87
C ALA A 236 -22.32 -5.65 7.75
N LYS A 237 -23.04 -5.89 6.65
CA LYS A 237 -23.23 -4.81 5.68
C LYS A 237 -24.00 -3.68 6.36
N MET A 238 -23.37 -2.50 6.45
CA MET A 238 -24.07 -1.26 6.78
C MET A 238 -25.01 -0.92 5.62
N SER A 239 -26.18 -1.53 5.64
CA SER A 239 -27.41 -1.03 5.02
C SER A 239 -28.21 -0.38 6.13
N GLU A 240 -28.77 0.79 5.86
CA GLU A 240 -29.28 1.77 6.82
C GLU A 240 -30.34 1.22 7.79
N SER A 241 -31.01 0.12 7.44
CA SER A 241 -32.12 -0.48 8.18
C SER A 241 -31.76 -1.60 9.19
N ARG A 242 -30.50 -1.74 9.61
CA ARG A 242 -30.11 -2.67 10.72
C ARG A 242 -29.02 -2.12 11.65
N PRO A 243 -29.36 -1.70 12.89
CA PRO A 243 -28.37 -1.42 13.95
C PRO A 243 -27.80 -2.68 14.61
N ASP A 244 -28.38 -3.85 14.30
CA ASP A 244 -28.08 -5.18 14.87
C ASP A 244 -26.72 -5.76 14.40
N ALA A 245 -25.63 -5.00 14.55
CA ALA A 245 -24.26 -5.50 14.38
C ALA A 245 -23.94 -6.47 15.52
N GLY A 246 -23.76 -7.76 15.20
CA GLY A 246 -23.46 -8.78 16.19
C GLY A 246 -22.13 -8.51 16.90
N VAL A 247 -22.16 -8.25 18.20
CA VAL A 247 -20.96 -8.14 19.04
C VAL A 247 -21.04 -9.11 20.21
N TRP A 248 -19.95 -9.82 20.45
CA TRP A 248 -19.84 -10.80 21.53
C TRP A 248 -18.55 -10.57 22.33
N THR A 249 -18.64 -10.72 23.65
CA THR A 249 -17.50 -10.74 24.58
C THR A 249 -17.29 -12.14 25.11
N PHE A 250 -16.05 -12.62 25.07
CA PHE A 250 -15.65 -13.92 25.59
C PHE A 250 -14.46 -13.80 26.54
N HIS A 251 -14.46 -14.65 27.57
CA HIS A 251 -13.26 -14.93 28.36
C HIS A 251 -12.42 -16.04 27.70
N GLU A 252 -11.12 -16.09 27.98
CA GLU A 252 -10.20 -17.09 27.40
C GLU A 252 -10.58 -18.56 27.71
N ALA A 253 -11.26 -18.84 28.83
CA ALA A 253 -11.73 -20.18 29.18
C ALA A 253 -12.74 -20.74 28.16
N CYS A 254 -13.37 -19.89 27.34
CA CYS A 254 -14.16 -20.33 26.18
C CYS A 254 -13.33 -21.06 25.11
N PHE A 255 -11.98 -20.95 25.16
CA PHE A 255 -11.06 -21.32 24.09
C PHE A 255 -9.99 -22.35 24.47
N GLU A 256 -10.04 -22.98 25.65
CA GLU A 256 -9.05 -23.99 26.09
C GLU A 256 -8.86 -25.16 25.10
N GLY A 257 -9.90 -25.48 24.32
CA GLY A 257 -9.82 -26.48 23.24
C GLY A 257 -9.12 -26.02 21.94
N LEU A 258 -8.82 -24.72 21.77
CA LEU A 258 -8.16 -24.18 20.58
C LEU A 258 -6.64 -24.26 20.72
N LYS A 259 -6.02 -25.24 20.04
CA LYS A 259 -4.56 -25.41 20.01
C LYS A 259 -3.88 -24.33 19.14
N GLY A 260 -3.72 -23.14 19.71
CA GLY A 260 -3.06 -21.98 19.09
C GLY A 260 -4.02 -21.09 18.30
N LYS A 261 -3.52 -20.43 17.24
CA LYS A 261 -4.31 -19.53 16.38
C LYS A 261 -5.40 -20.29 15.63
N GLY A 262 -6.60 -20.31 16.19
CA GLY A 262 -7.75 -21.05 15.68
C GLY A 262 -8.70 -20.21 14.81
N THR A 263 -9.81 -20.83 14.44
CA THR A 263 -11.00 -20.16 13.90
C THR A 263 -12.13 -20.35 14.90
N LEU A 264 -12.72 -19.26 15.39
CA LEU A 264 -13.96 -19.32 16.18
C LEU A 264 -15.15 -19.27 15.23
N ARG A 265 -16.06 -20.24 15.36
CA ARG A 265 -17.36 -20.27 14.66
C ARG A 265 -18.46 -20.06 15.69
N ILE A 266 -19.06 -18.87 15.68
CA ILE A 266 -20.26 -18.56 16.46
C ILE A 266 -21.45 -18.98 15.60
N THR A 267 -22.37 -19.79 16.11
CA THR A 267 -23.62 -20.16 15.44
C THR A 267 -24.78 -19.55 16.21
N GLU A 268 -25.78 -19.02 15.50
CA GLU A 268 -27.00 -18.42 16.07
C GLU A 268 -27.72 -19.39 17.01
N GLY A 269 -27.89 -18.99 18.28
CA GLY A 269 -28.41 -19.85 19.36
C GLY A 269 -27.50 -21.02 19.79
N GLY A 270 -26.28 -21.12 19.26
CA GLY A 270 -25.30 -22.16 19.59
C GLY A 270 -24.43 -21.82 20.80
N LYS A 271 -23.49 -22.72 21.14
CA LYS A 271 -22.61 -22.67 22.35
C LYS A 271 -22.05 -21.27 22.69
N TYR A 272 -21.68 -20.49 21.69
CA TYR A 272 -21.03 -19.18 21.85
C TYR A 272 -21.97 -17.98 21.68
N ASP A 273 -23.20 -18.18 21.19
CA ASP A 273 -24.21 -17.13 20.97
C ASP A 273 -25.22 -17.10 22.13
N LYS A 274 -24.74 -16.82 23.34
CA LYS A 274 -25.55 -16.79 24.56
C LYS A 274 -25.96 -15.35 24.91
N LYS A 275 -27.04 -15.19 25.69
CA LYS A 275 -27.42 -13.88 26.26
C LYS A 275 -26.31 -13.25 27.11
N GLU A 276 -25.50 -14.08 27.79
CA GLU A 276 -24.37 -13.62 28.63
C GLU A 276 -23.14 -13.15 27.85
N THR A 277 -22.92 -13.65 26.62
CA THR A 277 -21.77 -13.27 25.78
C THR A 277 -22.14 -12.18 24.77
N ARG A 278 -23.42 -12.05 24.39
CA ARG A 278 -23.90 -11.16 23.34
C ARG A 278 -24.19 -9.74 23.85
N CYS A 279 -23.46 -8.76 23.31
CA CYS A 279 -23.59 -7.34 23.64
C CYS A 279 -24.40 -6.57 22.58
N SER A 280 -24.57 -5.26 22.77
CA SER A 280 -24.99 -4.30 21.75
C SER A 280 -24.07 -3.08 21.74
N PHE A 281 -23.99 -2.38 20.60
CA PHE A 281 -23.41 -1.04 20.51
C PHE A 281 -24.40 0.06 20.93
N GLU A 282 -25.70 -0.23 20.95
CA GLU A 282 -26.74 0.71 21.38
C GLU A 282 -26.78 0.85 22.91
N HIS A 283 -26.79 2.08 23.44
CA HIS A 283 -26.94 2.34 24.88
C HIS A 283 -28.34 2.01 25.42
N THR A 284 -29.36 1.99 24.56
CA THR A 284 -30.78 1.80 24.90
C THR A 284 -31.27 0.35 24.83
N SER A 285 -30.40 -0.61 24.46
CA SER A 285 -30.81 -2.00 24.22
C SER A 285 -31.19 -2.72 25.52
N SER A 286 -32.49 -2.92 25.77
CA SER A 286 -33.00 -3.62 26.96
C SER A 286 -32.68 -5.12 27.00
N CYS A 287 -32.34 -5.71 25.85
CA CYS A 287 -32.16 -7.16 25.70
C CYS A 287 -30.71 -7.65 25.86
N ARG A 288 -29.71 -6.77 25.76
CA ARG A 288 -28.27 -7.11 25.71
C ARG A 288 -27.44 -6.07 26.48
N ALA A 289 -26.32 -6.49 27.05
CA ALA A 289 -25.40 -5.53 27.69
C ALA A 289 -24.77 -4.60 26.63
N HIS A 290 -24.72 -3.29 26.91
CA HIS A 290 -23.93 -2.36 26.10
C HIS A 290 -22.45 -2.74 26.17
N ILE A 291 -21.75 -2.83 25.04
CA ILE A 291 -20.35 -3.31 24.97
C ILE A 291 -19.38 -2.50 25.85
N GLY A 292 -19.52 -1.17 25.87
CA GLY A 292 -18.73 -0.32 26.79
C GLY A 292 -19.04 -0.60 28.27
N LYS A 293 -20.30 -0.90 28.63
CA LYS A 293 -20.67 -1.31 30.00
C LYS A 293 -20.13 -2.70 30.34
N ALA A 294 -20.11 -3.65 29.39
CA ALA A 294 -19.56 -4.99 29.58
C ALA A 294 -18.03 -4.95 29.83
N LEU A 295 -17.30 -4.13 29.07
CA LEU A 295 -15.86 -3.93 29.28
C LEU A 295 -15.55 -3.15 30.57
N LEU A 296 -16.39 -2.18 30.95
CA LEU A 296 -16.29 -1.49 32.25
C LEU A 296 -16.53 -2.45 33.43
N LEU A 297 -17.52 -3.35 33.34
CA LEU A 297 -17.75 -4.39 34.35
C LEU A 297 -16.58 -5.38 34.42
N ALA A 298 -16.01 -5.77 33.28
CA ALA A 298 -14.81 -6.62 33.22
C ALA A 298 -13.59 -5.94 33.87
N TRP A 299 -13.40 -4.63 33.66
CA TRP A 299 -12.34 -3.84 34.31
C TRP A 299 -12.56 -3.75 35.83
N SER A 300 -13.76 -3.40 36.27
CA SER A 300 -14.09 -3.25 37.70
C SER A 300 -14.00 -4.57 38.46
N GLY A 301 -14.43 -5.69 37.84
CA GLY A 301 -14.23 -7.03 38.38
C GLY A 301 -12.73 -7.34 38.56
N ALA A 302 -11.94 -7.16 37.51
CA ALA A 302 -10.50 -7.39 37.54
C ALA A 302 -9.77 -6.53 38.60
N ARG A 303 -10.18 -5.26 38.79
CA ARG A 303 -9.66 -4.36 39.84
C ARG A 303 -9.99 -4.85 41.25
N ALA A 304 -11.14 -5.47 41.44
CA ALA A 304 -11.55 -6.10 42.70
C ALA A 304 -10.94 -7.50 42.91
N GLY A 305 -10.15 -8.03 41.95
CA GLY A 305 -9.69 -9.43 41.95
C GLY A 305 -10.82 -10.44 41.71
N ILE A 306 -11.97 -9.99 41.21
CA ILE A 306 -13.19 -10.79 41.00
C ILE A 306 -13.28 -11.22 39.54
N GLY A 307 -13.38 -12.53 39.33
CA GLY A 307 -13.45 -13.11 38.00
C GLY A 307 -12.09 -13.23 37.33
N PRO A 308 -12.06 -13.50 36.01
CA PRO A 308 -10.88 -14.13 35.40
C PRO A 308 -10.13 -13.23 34.39
N TYR A 309 -10.41 -11.92 34.43
CA TYR A 309 -9.65 -10.89 33.70
C TYR A 309 -8.55 -10.29 34.60
N GLN A 310 -7.47 -9.77 34.00
CA GLN A 310 -6.34 -9.19 34.75
C GLN A 310 -6.04 -7.79 34.21
N LEU A 311 -6.08 -6.80 35.11
CA LEU A 311 -5.57 -5.46 34.80
C LEU A 311 -4.05 -5.46 34.79
N GLN A 312 -3.47 -4.63 33.93
CA GLN A 312 -2.04 -4.55 33.72
C GLN A 312 -1.63 -3.08 33.51
N SER A 313 -0.40 -2.72 33.90
CA SER A 313 0.17 -1.42 33.58
C SER A 313 0.25 -1.20 32.06
N LEU A 314 0.28 0.06 31.63
CA LEU A 314 0.49 0.36 30.22
C LEU A 314 1.84 -0.20 29.74
N GLU A 315 2.86 -0.14 30.59
CA GLU A 315 4.15 -0.80 30.35
C GLU A 315 4.00 -2.31 30.19
N ALA A 316 3.23 -3.01 31.04
CA ALA A 316 3.01 -4.44 30.89
C ALA A 316 2.30 -4.78 29.56
N LEU A 317 1.24 -4.06 29.18
CA LEU A 317 0.56 -4.27 27.90
C LEU A 317 1.48 -3.98 26.68
N GLN A 318 2.32 -2.95 26.76
CA GLN A 318 3.30 -2.64 25.71
C GLN A 318 4.47 -3.65 25.66
N THR A 319 4.86 -4.25 26.79
CA THR A 319 5.99 -5.20 26.88
C THR A 319 5.61 -6.66 26.56
N GLN A 320 4.32 -7.01 26.48
CA GLN A 320 3.82 -8.32 26.03
C GLN A 320 4.21 -8.74 24.60
N LEU A 321 4.81 -7.82 23.84
CA LEU A 321 5.47 -8.03 22.57
C LEU A 321 6.51 -9.16 22.62
N SER A 322 6.87 -9.74 21.47
CA SER A 322 8.10 -10.55 21.42
C SER A 322 9.30 -9.64 21.68
N PRO A 323 10.39 -10.08 22.35
CA PRO A 323 11.54 -9.22 22.63
C PRO A 323 12.13 -8.50 21.40
N THR A 324 12.01 -9.15 20.23
CA THR A 324 12.37 -8.57 18.91
C THR A 324 11.50 -7.35 18.57
N HIS A 325 10.17 -7.47 18.73
CA HIS A 325 9.21 -6.41 18.42
C HIS A 325 9.19 -5.32 19.50
N LEU A 326 9.40 -5.68 20.78
CA LEU A 326 9.54 -4.72 21.88
C LEU A 326 10.70 -3.77 21.60
N ALA A 327 11.86 -4.31 21.22
CA ALA A 327 13.01 -3.51 20.83
C ALA A 327 12.79 -2.67 19.56
N GLU A 328 11.97 -3.14 18.61
CA GLU A 328 11.58 -2.37 17.42
C GLU A 328 10.62 -1.22 17.79
N TRP A 329 9.73 -1.43 18.77
CA TRP A 329 8.82 -0.40 19.30
C TRP A 329 9.52 0.64 20.19
N THR A 330 10.39 0.22 21.11
CA THR A 330 11.18 1.14 21.94
C THR A 330 12.14 1.97 21.08
N MET A 331 12.72 1.37 20.05
CA MET A 331 13.46 2.13 19.01
C MET A 331 12.57 3.19 18.36
N LEU A 332 11.34 2.86 17.96
CA LEU A 332 10.44 3.84 17.33
C LEU A 332 10.18 5.05 18.24
N GLN A 333 9.98 4.87 19.54
CA GLN A 333 9.82 6.00 20.47
C GLN A 333 11.10 6.84 20.57
N LYS A 334 12.29 6.22 20.66
CA LYS A 334 13.57 6.94 20.63
C LYS A 334 13.88 7.62 19.28
N CYS A 335 13.32 7.12 18.18
CA CYS A 335 13.37 7.81 16.90
C CYS A 335 12.38 8.97 16.79
N ARG A 336 11.24 8.95 17.49
CA ARG A 336 10.34 10.12 17.60
C ARG A 336 11.03 11.28 18.35
N GLU A 337 11.77 10.98 19.42
CA GLU A 337 12.64 11.95 20.10
C GLU A 337 13.68 12.54 19.13
N LEU A 338 14.34 11.70 18.33
CA LEU A 338 15.28 12.15 17.28
C LEU A 338 14.61 13.05 16.22
N PHE A 339 13.38 12.75 15.79
CA PHE A 339 12.69 13.50 14.73
C PHE A 339 12.39 14.95 15.14
N GLY A 340 12.17 15.21 16.43
CA GLY A 340 12.05 16.58 16.96
C GLY A 340 13.33 17.42 16.83
N HIS A 341 14.49 16.80 16.56
CA HIS A 341 15.77 17.47 16.32
C HIS A 341 16.18 17.51 14.83
N VAL A 342 15.30 17.12 13.91
CA VAL A 342 15.57 17.18 12.47
C VAL A 342 15.23 18.59 11.93
N PRO A 343 16.18 19.31 11.31
CA PRO A 343 15.89 20.63 10.72
C PRO A 343 14.79 20.55 9.66
N GLY A 344 13.83 21.47 9.71
CA GLY A 344 12.65 21.48 8.83
C GLY A 344 11.56 20.46 9.17
N GLY A 345 11.73 19.70 10.27
CA GLY A 345 10.77 18.72 10.76
C GLY A 345 10.70 17.43 9.93
N VAL A 346 10.12 16.37 10.53
CA VAL A 346 9.79 15.12 9.85
C VAL A 346 8.36 14.73 10.20
N GLU A 347 7.53 14.57 9.17
CA GLU A 347 6.24 13.89 9.30
C GLU A 347 6.45 12.37 9.34
N MET A 348 5.68 11.69 10.19
CA MET A 348 5.70 10.25 10.37
C MET A 348 4.27 9.72 10.39
N ARG A 349 4.01 8.63 9.64
CA ARG A 349 2.77 7.85 9.75
C ARG A 349 3.07 6.35 9.82
N GLU A 350 2.15 5.58 10.40
CA GLU A 350 2.25 4.11 10.41
C GLU A 350 1.90 3.54 9.02
N ALA A 351 2.49 2.40 8.66
CA ALA A 351 2.18 1.73 7.41
C ALA A 351 0.69 1.33 7.36
N ALA A 352 0.01 1.59 6.24
CA ALA A 352 -1.45 1.47 6.14
C ALA A 352 -2.02 0.05 6.42
N CYS A 353 -1.17 -0.99 6.45
CA CYS A 353 -1.52 -2.34 6.87
C CYS A 353 -0.28 -3.09 7.44
N PRO A 354 -0.31 -3.66 8.65
CA PRO A 354 0.78 -4.44 9.25
C PRO A 354 1.20 -5.72 8.51
N SER A 355 0.63 -5.99 7.33
CA SER A 355 1.09 -7.02 6.40
C SER A 355 2.04 -6.48 5.31
N PHE A 356 2.41 -5.20 5.36
CA PHE A 356 3.25 -4.55 4.37
C PHE A 356 4.75 -4.83 4.57
N PRO A 357 5.57 -4.61 3.52
CA PRO A 357 7.02 -4.60 3.58
C PRO A 357 7.75 -3.87 4.72
N HIS A 358 7.05 -2.96 5.39
CA HIS A 358 7.57 -1.85 6.20
C HIS A 358 6.57 -1.51 7.32
N ASP A 359 7.03 -0.81 8.36
CA ASP A 359 6.21 -0.54 9.56
C ASP A 359 5.77 0.93 9.67
N ILE A 360 6.58 1.87 9.17
CA ILE A 360 6.28 3.31 9.16
C ILE A 360 6.65 3.96 7.81
N GLU A 361 6.16 5.16 7.57
CA GLU A 361 6.50 6.03 6.44
C GLU A 361 6.90 7.42 6.95
N LEU A 362 7.92 8.03 6.35
CA LEU A 362 8.48 9.34 6.74
C LEU A 362 8.62 10.31 5.56
N ARG A 363 8.50 11.63 5.79
CA ARG A 363 8.98 12.69 4.87
C ARG A 363 9.39 13.96 5.64
N PRO A 364 10.26 14.84 5.11
CA PRO A 364 10.51 16.15 5.72
C PRO A 364 9.25 17.02 5.72
N SER A 365 8.91 17.65 6.84
CA SER A 365 7.62 18.37 6.99
C SER A 365 7.49 19.58 6.06
N GLN A 366 8.57 20.32 5.86
CA GLN A 366 8.60 21.48 4.94
C GLN A 366 8.70 21.10 3.45
N SER A 367 8.58 19.83 3.08
CA SER A 367 8.78 19.36 1.71
C SER A 367 7.65 18.46 1.24
N GLY A 368 6.50 19.07 0.89
CA GLY A 368 5.32 18.37 0.39
C GLY A 368 5.59 17.47 -0.83
N ASP A 369 6.53 17.88 -1.69
CA ASP A 369 6.98 17.15 -2.89
C ASP A 369 7.79 15.88 -2.57
N VAL A 370 8.37 15.75 -1.37
CA VAL A 370 9.15 14.57 -1.01
C VAL A 370 8.22 13.41 -0.71
N THR A 371 8.32 12.39 -1.56
CA THR A 371 7.53 11.18 -1.45
C THR A 371 7.78 10.48 -0.11
N TRP A 372 6.71 9.96 0.49
CA TRP A 372 6.75 9.15 1.71
C TRP A 372 7.74 7.98 1.59
N GLN A 373 8.83 8.05 2.35
CA GLN A 373 9.89 7.05 2.42
C GLN A 373 9.47 5.94 3.39
N ARG A 374 9.41 4.70 2.90
CA ARG A 374 8.95 3.53 3.68
C ARG A 374 10.10 2.98 4.50
N ILE A 375 9.90 2.81 5.81
CA ILE A 375 10.94 2.37 6.74
C ILE A 375 10.57 1.03 7.35
N GLN A 376 11.47 0.04 7.23
CA GLN A 376 11.41 -1.17 8.04
C GLN A 376 12.31 -1.00 9.28
N LEU A 377 11.69 -1.04 10.44
CA LEU A 377 12.33 -1.12 11.75
C LEU A 377 12.86 -2.54 11.95
N LYS A 378 14.09 -2.73 12.45
CA LYS A 378 14.61 -4.03 12.90
C LYS A 378 15.38 -3.91 14.21
N SER A 379 15.23 -4.89 15.09
CA SER A 379 16.15 -5.07 16.21
C SER A 379 17.28 -6.05 15.86
N SER A 380 18.40 -5.93 16.58
CA SER A 380 19.55 -6.81 16.45
C SER A 380 19.81 -7.59 17.75
N SER A 381 20.62 -8.64 17.65
CA SER A 381 21.04 -9.48 18.76
C SER A 381 22.53 -9.80 18.67
N TRP A 382 23.26 -9.72 19.78
CA TRP A 382 24.66 -10.14 19.84
C TRP A 382 24.77 -11.63 19.48
N ASP A 383 25.72 -11.96 18.61
CA ASP A 383 26.20 -13.32 18.40
C ASP A 383 27.67 -13.46 18.82
N ASP A 384 28.19 -14.68 18.73
CA ASP A 384 29.52 -15.08 19.24
C ASP A 384 30.68 -14.27 18.61
N SER A 385 30.46 -13.57 17.49
CA SER A 385 31.45 -12.73 16.82
C SER A 385 31.57 -11.30 17.38
N ARG A 386 30.90 -10.97 18.50
CA ARG A 386 30.80 -9.60 19.06
C ARG A 386 30.21 -8.57 18.08
N LEU A 387 29.33 -9.04 17.19
CA LEU A 387 28.61 -8.21 16.21
C LEU A 387 27.09 -8.33 16.39
N GLY A 388 26.37 -7.27 16.05
CA GLY A 388 24.91 -7.23 16.10
C GLY A 388 24.29 -7.96 14.91
N TYR A 389 23.82 -9.18 15.15
CA TYR A 389 23.11 -10.00 14.18
C TYR A 389 21.67 -9.50 13.99
N VAL A 390 21.33 -9.07 12.78
CA VAL A 390 20.01 -8.54 12.37
C VAL A 390 19.25 -9.60 11.57
N ARG A 391 17.95 -9.81 11.81
CA ARG A 391 17.13 -10.83 11.10
C ARG A 391 16.34 -10.25 9.93
N LEU A 392 16.96 -10.23 8.75
CA LEU A 392 16.40 -9.62 7.54
C LEU A 392 15.56 -10.61 6.73
N ARG A 393 14.39 -10.96 7.27
CA ARG A 393 13.44 -11.90 6.66
C ARG A 393 11.98 -11.54 6.93
N LYS A 394 11.13 -11.75 5.92
CA LYS A 394 9.67 -11.63 5.98
C LYS A 394 8.97 -12.97 5.77
N LYS A 395 7.73 -13.10 6.26
CA LYS A 395 6.87 -14.28 6.01
C LYS A 395 5.92 -14.02 4.84
N ARG A 396 5.62 -15.06 4.06
CA ARG A 396 4.54 -15.10 3.05
C ARG A 396 3.88 -16.46 3.13
N ALA A 397 2.61 -16.50 3.55
CA ALA A 397 1.98 -17.73 4.04
C ALA A 397 2.89 -18.41 5.10
N SER A 398 3.14 -19.71 4.98
CA SER A 398 4.04 -20.47 5.86
C SER A 398 5.54 -20.30 5.53
N GLU A 399 5.89 -19.74 4.36
CA GLU A 399 7.29 -19.67 3.89
C GLU A 399 7.99 -18.36 4.32
N THR A 400 9.32 -18.41 4.47
CA THR A 400 10.14 -17.30 4.98
C THR A 400 11.24 -16.89 3.97
N PHE A 401 11.14 -15.66 3.50
CA PHE A 401 11.95 -15.05 2.44
C PHE A 401 12.84 -13.93 3.00
N PRO A 402 13.97 -13.59 2.36
CA PRO A 402 14.65 -12.32 2.63
C PRO A 402 13.78 -11.12 2.21
N TYR A 403 14.15 -9.92 2.66
CA TYR A 403 13.53 -8.67 2.20
C TYR A 403 13.89 -8.32 0.76
N ASN A 404 13.05 -7.49 0.16
CA ASN A 404 13.17 -6.95 -1.19
C ASN A 404 13.56 -5.47 -1.15
N GLU A 405 14.22 -5.00 -2.20
CA GLU A 405 14.34 -3.56 -2.46
C GLU A 405 12.97 -2.86 -2.57
N ASP A 406 12.01 -3.48 -3.25
CA ASP A 406 10.63 -2.96 -3.34
C ASP A 406 9.84 -3.02 -2.01
N ASP A 407 10.39 -3.54 -0.91
CA ASP A 407 9.65 -3.65 0.37
C ASP A 407 9.68 -2.34 1.17
N PHE A 408 10.83 -1.70 1.25
CA PHE A 408 11.09 -0.48 2.03
C PHE A 408 12.20 0.34 1.37
N ASP A 409 12.25 1.65 1.65
CA ASP A 409 13.25 2.58 1.12
C ASP A 409 14.44 2.77 2.07
N PHE A 410 14.23 2.59 3.39
CA PHE A 410 15.29 2.56 4.41
C PHE A 410 15.07 1.42 5.43
N LEU A 411 16.18 0.90 5.95
CA LEU A 411 16.20 0.03 7.13
C LEU A 411 16.70 0.82 8.34
N LEU A 412 15.95 0.79 9.43
CA LEU A 412 16.32 1.41 10.70
C LEU A 412 16.61 0.31 11.72
N VAL A 413 17.84 0.22 12.23
CA VAL A 413 18.29 -0.87 13.11
C VAL A 413 18.79 -0.37 14.45
N SER A 414 18.32 -0.98 15.54
CA SER A 414 18.78 -0.71 16.91
C SER A 414 19.95 -1.59 17.34
N GLN A 415 20.73 -1.07 18.29
CA GLN A 415 21.78 -1.78 19.03
C GLN A 415 21.28 -3.10 19.66
N PRO A 416 22.14 -4.12 19.86
CA PRO A 416 21.68 -5.43 20.33
C PRO A 416 21.08 -5.46 21.73
N GLN A 417 20.08 -6.32 21.91
CA GLN A 417 19.15 -6.24 23.05
C GLN A 417 19.21 -7.43 24.02
N ASN A 418 19.89 -8.51 23.63
CA ASN A 418 20.21 -9.65 24.48
C ASN A 418 21.51 -9.38 25.25
N GLN A 419 21.46 -9.23 26.57
CA GLN A 419 22.60 -8.92 27.45
C GLN A 419 23.59 -10.10 27.64
N ARG A 420 23.89 -10.87 26.58
CA ARG A 420 24.67 -12.12 26.65
C ARG A 420 26.19 -11.95 26.59
N PHE A 421 26.72 -10.72 26.59
CA PHE A 421 28.17 -10.49 26.72
C PHE A 421 28.54 -10.23 28.19
N PRO A 422 29.27 -11.16 28.87
CA PRO A 422 29.49 -11.05 30.31
C PRO A 422 30.70 -10.18 30.73
N THR A 423 31.46 -9.64 29.77
CA THR A 423 32.86 -9.21 30.00
C THR A 423 33.11 -7.70 29.97
N GLU A 424 32.07 -6.85 29.88
CA GLU A 424 32.22 -5.39 29.91
C GLU A 424 31.30 -4.79 30.98
N THR A 425 31.84 -4.62 32.18
CA THR A 425 31.14 -4.25 33.43
C THR A 425 30.60 -2.82 33.49
N ASN A 426 30.92 -1.97 32.50
CA ASN A 426 30.70 -0.52 32.60
C ASN A 426 29.40 0.00 31.95
N PHE A 427 28.63 -0.82 31.22
CA PHE A 427 27.33 -0.39 30.65
C PHE A 427 26.19 -0.32 31.69
N GLN A 428 26.46 0.26 32.88
CA GLN A 428 25.44 0.46 33.92
C GLN A 428 24.43 1.56 33.56
N ASN A 429 24.84 2.54 32.73
CA ASN A 429 23.97 3.60 32.26
C ASN A 429 22.95 3.09 31.23
N LYS A 430 21.70 2.83 31.68
CA LYS A 430 20.60 2.33 30.85
C LYS A 430 20.35 3.17 29.58
N ASN A 431 20.71 4.45 29.57
CA ASN A 431 20.50 5.33 28.42
C ASN A 431 21.48 5.04 27.26
N GLU A 432 22.68 4.54 27.55
CA GLU A 432 23.69 4.22 26.51
C GLU A 432 23.31 3.03 25.64
N ARG A 433 22.37 2.19 26.09
CA ARG A 433 21.78 1.08 25.32
C ARG A 433 21.14 1.52 23.99
N TRP A 434 20.80 2.80 23.87
CA TRP A 434 20.18 3.39 22.67
C TRP A 434 21.11 4.42 21.99
N ARG A 435 22.42 4.40 22.31
CA ARG A 435 23.39 5.33 21.76
C ARG A 435 23.55 5.18 20.24
N PHE A 436 23.51 3.96 19.71
CA PHE A 436 23.74 3.72 18.28
C PHE A 436 22.51 3.16 17.56
N PHE A 437 22.10 3.88 16.52
CA PHE A 437 21.17 3.40 15.50
C PHE A 437 21.89 3.31 14.15
N TYR A 438 21.40 2.46 13.25
CA TYR A 438 21.78 2.47 11.85
C TYR A 438 20.58 2.87 11.00
N PHE A 439 20.71 3.92 10.20
CA PHE A 439 19.70 4.33 9.23
C PHE A 439 20.25 4.13 7.81
N ILE A 440 20.01 2.93 7.28
CA ILE A 440 20.68 2.43 6.07
C ILE A 440 19.71 2.54 4.88
N PRO A 441 20.04 3.30 3.83
CA PRO A 441 19.27 3.30 2.58
C PRO A 441 19.16 1.89 2.02
N VAL A 442 18.00 1.53 1.45
CA VAL A 442 17.80 0.21 0.85
C VAL A 442 18.82 -0.07 -0.26
N GLN A 443 19.22 0.96 -1.01
CA GLN A 443 20.26 0.90 -2.03
C GLN A 443 21.61 0.38 -1.48
N GLU A 444 22.01 0.80 -0.27
CA GLU A 444 23.28 0.36 0.34
C GLU A 444 23.20 -1.10 0.76
N LEU A 445 22.10 -1.51 1.39
CA LEU A 445 21.86 -2.92 1.72
C LEU A 445 21.79 -3.79 0.47
N VAL A 446 21.26 -3.23 -0.61
CA VAL A 446 21.26 -3.81 -1.95
C VAL A 446 22.69 -3.91 -2.48
N ASP A 447 23.53 -2.91 -2.31
CA ASP A 447 24.90 -2.92 -2.82
C ASP A 447 25.79 -3.96 -2.12
N PHE A 448 25.63 -4.15 -0.81
CA PHE A 448 26.27 -5.24 -0.06
C PHE A 448 25.59 -6.62 -0.21
N GLY A 449 24.50 -6.73 -0.97
CA GLY A 449 23.77 -7.99 -1.22
C GLY A 449 22.98 -8.51 -0.01
N ILE A 450 22.64 -7.61 0.91
CA ILE A 450 21.94 -7.87 2.16
C ILE A 450 20.42 -7.84 1.96
N VAL A 451 19.92 -6.80 1.30
CA VAL A 451 18.55 -6.78 0.79
C VAL A 451 18.54 -7.37 -0.59
N SER A 452 17.48 -8.10 -0.91
CA SER A 452 17.33 -8.68 -2.24
C SER A 452 16.88 -7.61 -3.22
N SER A 453 17.83 -6.90 -3.81
CA SER A 453 17.56 -6.15 -5.03
C SER A 453 17.07 -7.09 -6.09
N ASP A 454 16.08 -6.65 -6.85
CA ASP A 454 15.80 -7.28 -8.12
C ASP A 454 16.39 -6.48 -9.32
N LYS A 455 17.01 -5.32 -9.09
CA LYS A 455 17.81 -4.59 -10.09
C LYS A 455 19.27 -5.09 -10.12
N HIS A 456 19.89 -5.28 -8.96
CA HIS A 456 21.35 -5.37 -8.79
C HIS A 456 21.89 -6.81 -8.60
N GLN A 457 21.38 -7.77 -9.37
CA GLN A 457 21.69 -9.22 -9.39
C GLN A 457 21.97 -9.93 -8.04
N LYS A 458 21.39 -9.44 -6.92
CA LYS A 458 21.64 -9.83 -5.52
C LYS A 458 20.41 -10.36 -4.75
N LYS A 459 20.56 -11.54 -4.14
CA LYS A 459 19.62 -12.17 -3.23
C LYS A 459 20.04 -11.86 -1.81
N GLY A 460 19.16 -11.17 -1.12
CA GLY A 460 19.36 -10.83 0.27
C GLY A 460 19.60 -12.08 1.10
N VAL A 461 20.66 -12.02 1.89
CA VAL A 461 20.84 -12.92 3.02
C VAL A 461 19.69 -12.72 4.01
N LYS A 462 19.29 -13.79 4.72
CA LYS A 462 18.20 -13.72 5.71
C LYS A 462 18.62 -13.01 7.01
N SER A 463 19.84 -12.46 7.04
CA SER A 463 20.45 -11.79 8.18
C SER A 463 21.70 -10.99 7.80
N LEU A 464 22.05 -10.02 8.64
CA LEU A 464 23.21 -9.13 8.55
C LEU A 464 23.98 -9.15 9.88
N ARG A 465 25.26 -8.78 9.87
CA ARG A 465 26.02 -8.38 11.07
C ARG A 465 26.39 -6.89 10.97
N LEU A 466 26.22 -6.15 12.05
CA LEU A 466 26.54 -4.72 12.19
C LEU A 466 27.47 -4.51 13.40
N ASP A 467 28.26 -3.44 13.39
CA ASP A 467 29.21 -3.12 14.44
C ASP A 467 28.72 -1.94 15.32
N PHE A 468 28.36 -2.27 16.55
CA PHE A 468 27.88 -1.33 17.55
C PHE A 468 28.95 -0.99 18.62
N GLN A 469 30.21 -1.40 18.42
CA GLN A 469 31.28 -1.14 19.37
C GLN A 469 31.69 0.35 19.37
N LEU A 470 32.17 0.83 20.52
CA LEU A 470 32.65 2.21 20.69
C LEU A 470 34.03 2.39 20.02
N ASN A 471 34.93 1.43 20.27
CA ASN A 471 36.35 1.51 19.92
C ASN A 471 36.61 1.04 18.48
N ARG A 472 36.85 2.00 17.58
CA ARG A 472 37.20 1.76 16.16
C ARG A 472 38.60 1.15 15.94
N SER A 473 39.30 0.72 16.99
CA SER A 473 40.69 0.23 16.93
C SER A 473 40.82 -1.19 16.36
N VAL A 474 39.72 -1.96 16.32
CA VAL A 474 39.74 -3.33 15.80
C VAL A 474 39.82 -3.32 14.26
N LYS A 475 41.01 -3.59 13.70
CA LYS A 475 41.29 -3.59 12.24
C LYS A 475 40.68 -4.81 11.52
N VAL A 476 39.40 -5.10 11.70
CA VAL A 476 38.72 -6.21 11.01
C VAL A 476 38.44 -5.82 9.56
N GLN A 477 39.02 -6.53 8.59
CA GLN A 477 38.78 -6.32 7.15
C GLN A 477 37.43 -6.90 6.67
N ASP A 478 36.45 -7.05 7.56
CA ASP A 478 35.15 -7.64 7.26
C ASP A 478 34.14 -6.63 6.72
N ARG A 479 33.16 -7.14 5.95
CA ARG A 479 32.04 -6.39 5.35
C ARG A 479 31.27 -5.40 6.26
N PRO A 480 31.05 -5.63 7.58
CA PRO A 480 30.30 -4.69 8.42
C PRO A 480 30.93 -3.29 8.52
N SER A 481 32.25 -3.18 8.35
CA SER A 481 33.01 -1.93 8.46
C SER A 481 32.46 -0.82 7.54
N HIS A 482 32.15 -1.15 6.28
CA HIS A 482 31.64 -0.17 5.31
C HIS A 482 30.28 0.45 5.69
N LEU A 483 29.46 -0.27 6.46
CA LEU A 483 28.14 0.23 6.88
C LEU A 483 28.23 1.27 8.01
N LEU A 484 29.36 1.42 8.69
CA LEU A 484 29.55 2.38 9.78
C LEU A 484 29.22 3.84 9.39
N ARG A 485 29.29 4.20 8.10
CA ARG A 485 28.90 5.54 7.59
C ARG A 485 27.40 5.88 7.73
N TRP A 486 26.58 4.86 8.01
CA TRP A 486 25.14 4.94 8.25
C TRP A 486 24.78 4.81 9.75
N ARG A 487 25.78 4.73 10.63
CA ARG A 487 25.60 4.72 12.09
C ARG A 487 25.37 6.14 12.59
N LEU A 488 24.28 6.36 13.31
CA LEU A 488 23.95 7.58 14.03
C LEU A 488 24.41 7.42 15.49
N ASP A 489 25.08 8.43 16.04
CA ASP A 489 25.43 8.51 17.47
C ASP A 489 24.50 9.49 18.17
N MET A 490 23.68 8.97 19.08
CA MET A 490 22.66 9.71 19.83
C MET A 490 23.22 10.49 21.01
N SER A 491 24.53 10.45 21.28
CA SER A 491 25.16 11.28 22.31
C SER A 491 25.04 12.80 22.04
N SER A 492 24.65 13.20 20.82
CA SER A 492 24.19 14.55 20.51
C SER A 492 22.96 14.48 19.59
N PRO A 493 21.72 14.56 20.12
CA PRO A 493 20.50 14.43 19.32
C PRO A 493 20.38 15.45 18.19
N ALA A 494 20.87 16.68 18.37
CA ALA A 494 20.90 17.70 17.32
C ALA A 494 21.88 17.38 16.17
N ALA A 495 23.02 16.74 16.46
CA ALA A 495 23.95 16.27 15.43
C ALA A 495 23.38 15.05 14.69
N ALA A 496 22.77 14.12 15.43
CA ALA A 496 22.06 12.97 14.86
C ALA A 496 20.88 13.42 13.96
N GLY A 497 20.10 14.41 14.38
CA GLY A 497 18.96 14.95 13.62
C GLY A 497 19.38 15.63 12.32
N ARG A 498 20.44 16.47 12.35
CA ARG A 498 21.07 17.01 11.14
C ARG A 498 21.56 15.90 10.20
N ARG A 499 22.19 14.86 10.75
CA ARG A 499 22.69 13.72 9.96
C ARG A 499 21.55 12.88 9.37
N PHE A 500 20.45 12.71 10.09
CA PHE A 500 19.24 12.05 9.62
C PHE A 500 18.60 12.81 8.45
N ALA A 501 18.47 14.14 8.55
CA ALA A 501 18.02 15.01 7.45
C ALA A 501 18.85 14.82 6.17
N GLN A 502 20.18 14.85 6.28
CA GLN A 502 21.08 14.65 5.13
C GLN A 502 20.84 13.31 4.42
N ILE A 503 20.58 12.24 5.18
CA ILE A 503 20.35 10.89 4.65
C ILE A 503 18.93 10.78 4.03
N LEU A 504 17.91 11.35 4.69
CA LEU A 504 16.52 11.28 4.26
C LEU A 504 16.27 12.11 2.98
N SER A 505 16.81 13.32 2.90
CA SER A 505 16.62 14.22 1.75
C SER A 505 17.44 13.85 0.50
N GLY A 506 18.15 12.72 0.52
CA GLY A 506 18.94 12.25 -0.63
C GLY A 506 20.13 13.13 -1.02
N GLY A 507 20.50 14.11 -0.17
CA GLY A 507 21.57 15.07 -0.42
C GLY A 507 22.88 14.36 -0.73
N GLY A 508 23.38 14.54 -1.96
CA GLY A 508 24.29 13.59 -2.59
C GLY A 508 25.63 13.40 -1.86
N MET A 509 25.77 12.31 -1.10
CA MET A 509 27.04 11.88 -0.50
C MET A 509 28.16 11.54 -1.51
N ARG A 510 27.93 11.73 -2.81
CA ARG A 510 28.98 11.65 -3.86
C ARG A 510 30.06 12.74 -3.73
N GLY A 511 29.82 13.80 -2.95
CA GLY A 511 30.81 14.84 -2.66
C GLY A 511 31.73 14.58 -1.47
N PHE A 512 31.43 13.62 -0.59
CA PHE A 512 32.23 13.37 0.62
C PHE A 512 33.42 12.44 0.37
N ALA A 513 34.41 12.95 -0.39
CA ALA A 513 35.78 12.50 -0.23
C ALA A 513 36.31 12.99 1.12
N THR A 514 36.68 12.06 2.00
CA THR A 514 37.54 12.30 3.18
C THR A 514 37.38 13.64 3.92
N LEU A 515 36.23 13.85 4.57
CA LEU A 515 36.32 14.44 5.91
C LEU A 515 37.09 13.43 6.78
N HIS A 516 38.35 13.73 7.06
CA HIS A 516 39.03 13.10 8.19
C HIS A 516 38.20 13.37 9.46
N PRO A 517 38.19 12.45 10.45
CA PRO A 517 37.84 12.87 11.80
C PRO A 517 38.81 14.01 12.19
N PRO A 518 38.38 14.99 12.99
CA PRO A 518 39.32 15.98 13.53
C PRO A 518 40.37 15.22 14.32
N HIS A 519 41.57 15.11 13.74
CA HIS A 519 42.73 14.64 14.48
C HIS A 519 43.05 15.75 15.46
N SER A 520 42.81 15.48 16.74
CA SER A 520 43.37 16.27 17.83
C SER A 520 44.88 16.30 17.64
N GLU A 521 45.45 17.46 17.34
CA GLU A 521 46.90 17.68 17.28
C GLU A 521 47.49 17.73 18.70
N ALA A 522 47.36 16.62 19.41
CA ALA A 522 48.18 16.29 20.56
C ALA A 522 49.52 15.75 20.05
N ARG A 523 50.39 16.66 19.58
CA ARG A 523 51.84 16.40 19.55
C ARG A 523 52.47 17.06 20.77
N ASN A 524 53.20 16.26 21.52
CA ASN A 524 53.76 16.66 22.81
C ASN A 524 54.85 17.73 22.65
N PHE A 525 55.11 18.44 23.75
CA PHE A 525 56.34 19.19 23.96
C PHE A 525 57.57 18.33 23.64
N GLY A 526 58.58 18.97 23.05
CA GLY A 526 59.80 18.35 22.53
C GLY A 526 60.92 19.37 22.34
N GLU A 527 61.15 20.19 23.37
CA GLU A 527 62.46 20.82 23.60
C GLU A 527 63.52 19.73 23.91
N PRO A 528 64.84 20.00 23.80
CA PRO A 528 65.50 21.32 23.85
C PRO A 528 66.58 21.57 22.77
N GLU A 529 67.34 22.67 22.97
CA GLU A 529 68.57 23.10 22.28
C GLU A 529 68.43 23.64 20.84
N GLY A 530 69.07 24.76 20.46
CA GLY A 530 69.82 25.75 21.26
C GLY A 530 70.60 26.77 20.41
N LYS A 531 70.91 27.93 21.00
CA LYS A 531 71.65 29.11 20.43
C LYS A 531 70.84 29.90 19.36
N LEU A 532 70.50 31.19 19.51
CA LEU A 532 71.17 32.43 19.97
C LEU A 532 71.92 33.19 18.86
N GLU A 533 71.32 34.28 18.35
CA GLU A 533 71.90 35.64 18.20
C GLU A 533 70.86 36.65 17.61
N LYS A 534 70.84 37.89 18.15
CA LYS A 534 70.68 39.25 17.53
C LYS A 534 69.73 39.46 16.31
N ARG A 535 68.99 40.58 16.17
CA ARG A 535 68.93 41.87 16.91
C ARG A 535 67.66 42.70 16.56
N GLN A 536 67.13 43.44 17.55
CA GLN A 536 66.53 44.80 17.50
C GLN A 536 65.26 45.16 16.66
N ASN A 537 64.28 45.71 17.41
CA ASN A 537 63.33 46.82 17.07
C ASN A 537 62.16 46.52 16.08
N SER A 538 60.93 47.03 16.27
CA SER A 538 60.37 47.98 17.27
C SER A 538 58.88 47.73 17.60
N VAL A 539 58.45 48.14 18.80
CA VAL A 539 57.08 48.19 19.38
C VAL A 539 56.65 49.66 19.60
N PRO A 540 55.44 50.04 20.12
CA PRO A 540 54.24 49.28 20.53
C PRO A 540 53.03 49.61 19.60
N THR A 541 51.71 49.56 19.89
CA THR A 541 50.81 49.26 21.05
C THR A 541 49.50 48.68 20.45
N GLU A 542 48.62 47.84 21.01
CA GLU A 542 48.13 47.46 22.35
C GLU A 542 46.97 48.30 22.98
N THR A 543 45.74 47.73 22.94
CA THR A 543 44.71 47.66 24.02
C THR A 543 44.12 48.96 24.64
N LEU A 544 43.07 48.98 25.52
CA LEU A 544 42.29 47.96 26.27
C LEU A 544 40.81 48.41 26.48
N THR A 545 40.03 47.63 27.26
CA THR A 545 38.58 47.65 27.57
C THR A 545 37.93 48.88 28.25
N MET A 546 36.59 48.81 28.39
CA MET A 546 35.64 49.58 29.24
C MET A 546 34.89 50.72 28.52
N GLY A 547 33.65 51.09 28.88
CA GLY A 547 32.71 50.50 29.84
C GLY A 547 31.58 51.48 30.24
N ALA A 548 30.45 50.97 30.78
CA ALA A 548 29.25 51.72 31.23
C ALA A 548 28.54 52.53 30.10
N GLN A 549 27.32 53.08 30.17
CA GLN A 549 26.03 52.96 30.87
C GLN A 549 25.12 54.05 30.21
N THR A 550 23.83 54.17 30.59
CA THR A 550 22.89 55.27 30.26
C THR A 550 22.66 55.60 28.76
N SER A 551 21.51 55.40 28.12
CA SER A 551 20.13 55.86 28.40
C SER A 551 19.85 57.36 28.08
N THR A 552 19.22 57.63 26.93
CA THR A 552 18.09 58.57 26.79
C THR A 552 17.34 58.34 25.46
N SER A 553 16.10 58.82 25.42
CA SER A 553 15.10 58.73 24.33
C SER A 553 15.05 60.01 23.45
N VAL A 554 14.04 60.09 22.56
CA VAL A 554 13.39 61.29 21.96
C VAL A 554 13.65 61.55 20.44
N GLU A 555 12.60 61.26 19.63
CA GLU A 555 12.16 61.99 18.40
C GLU A 555 13.07 62.03 17.13
N ARG A 556 12.62 62.33 15.89
CA ARG A 556 11.27 62.53 15.26
C ARG A 556 11.31 62.29 13.73
N ASP A 557 10.13 62.31 13.10
CA ASP A 557 9.75 62.63 11.68
C ASP A 557 10.51 61.91 10.52
N GLU A 558 9.89 61.19 9.57
CA GLU A 558 8.76 61.44 8.64
C GLU A 558 9.02 62.40 7.46
N VAL A 559 8.99 61.87 6.23
CA VAL A 559 8.76 62.61 4.96
C VAL A 559 7.94 61.75 3.96
N SER A 560 6.63 62.00 3.93
CA SER A 560 5.74 62.22 2.76
C SER A 560 5.61 61.19 1.60
N LEU A 561 4.43 60.54 1.49
CA LEU A 561 3.28 60.80 0.56
C LEU A 561 3.53 61.20 -0.93
N PRO A 562 2.52 61.23 -1.86
CA PRO A 562 1.07 60.89 -1.80
C PRO A 562 0.67 59.80 -2.85
N TYR A 563 -0.58 59.45 -3.24
CA TYR A 563 -1.97 59.97 -3.12
C TYR A 563 -2.91 58.79 -2.70
N ASP A 564 -4.01 58.94 -1.95
CA ASP A 564 -5.27 59.70 -2.18
C ASP A 564 -6.11 59.21 -3.38
N CYS A 565 -7.44 59.02 -3.29
CA CYS A 565 -8.43 59.22 -2.19
C CYS A 565 -9.55 58.14 -2.32
N LEU A 566 -10.79 58.15 -1.77
CA LEU A 566 -11.68 59.14 -1.12
C LEU A 566 -12.71 58.40 -0.20
N LEU A 567 -13.67 59.12 0.40
CA LEU A 567 -14.81 58.65 1.22
C LEU A 567 -16.14 59.32 0.74
N PRO A 568 -17.35 59.08 1.31
CA PRO A 568 -17.82 59.74 2.55
C PRO A 568 -18.81 58.82 3.39
N PRO A 569 -19.66 59.28 4.36
CA PRO A 569 -19.81 58.63 5.68
C PRO A 569 -21.30 58.19 5.97
N THR A 570 -21.90 58.00 7.17
CA THR A 570 -21.81 58.59 8.54
C THR A 570 -22.48 57.71 9.62
N GLU A 571 -22.02 57.83 10.88
CA GLU A 571 -22.78 57.75 12.17
C GLU A 571 -23.57 56.46 12.55
N GLY A 572 -23.72 56.06 13.84
CA GLY A 572 -23.09 56.57 15.06
C GLY A 572 -23.69 55.99 16.38
N VAL A 573 -22.93 56.14 17.48
CA VAL A 573 -23.31 56.16 18.92
C VAL A 573 -24.13 54.99 19.54
N ARG A 574 -23.52 54.23 20.47
CA ARG A 574 -23.78 54.26 21.96
C ARG A 574 -23.14 53.10 22.73
N ASP A 575 -22.93 53.36 24.02
CA ASP A 575 -22.20 52.55 25.00
C ASP A 575 -23.09 51.50 25.70
N PHE A 576 -22.47 50.49 26.33
CA PHE A 576 -22.56 50.26 27.79
C PHE A 576 -21.61 49.15 28.28
N GLU A 577 -21.04 49.33 29.47
CA GLU A 577 -20.23 48.32 30.19
C GLU A 577 -21.11 47.30 30.93
N ILE A 578 -20.64 46.06 31.05
CA ILE A 578 -20.93 45.19 32.21
C ILE A 578 -19.66 44.40 32.54
N ASP A 579 -19.17 44.56 33.77
CA ASP A 579 -18.09 43.77 34.39
C ASP A 579 -18.60 43.13 35.70
N ILE A 580 -18.56 41.80 35.80
CA ILE A 580 -18.86 41.05 37.05
C ILE A 580 -17.99 39.79 37.13
N CYS A 581 -17.33 39.62 38.30
CA CYS A 581 -16.40 38.54 38.59
C CYS A 581 -17.04 37.20 39.00
N ASP A 582 -16.16 36.20 39.18
CA ASP A 582 -16.32 34.93 39.90
C ASP A 582 -17.42 34.85 40.98
N ARG A 583 -18.05 33.67 41.05
CA ARG A 583 -18.48 33.10 42.34
C ARG A 583 -18.60 31.57 42.35
N GLN A 584 -17.88 30.95 43.29
CA GLN A 584 -18.02 29.55 43.67
C GLN A 584 -19.42 29.24 44.23
N ARG A 585 -19.89 27.98 44.11
CA ARG A 585 -20.81 27.37 45.09
C ARG A 585 -20.76 25.83 45.08
N GLN A 586 -20.80 25.26 46.29
CA GLN A 586 -20.96 23.83 46.55
C GLN A 586 -22.46 23.45 46.71
N PRO A 587 -22.82 22.15 46.67
CA PRO A 587 -24.21 21.69 46.59
C PRO A 587 -24.88 21.45 47.97
N PRO A 588 -26.23 21.40 48.03
CA PRO A 588 -26.98 20.91 49.18
C PRO A 588 -27.49 19.46 49.01
N HIS A 589 -27.79 18.80 50.13
CA HIS A 589 -28.39 17.46 50.20
C HIS A 589 -29.86 17.48 50.68
N ALA A 590 -30.65 16.55 50.15
CA ALA A 590 -31.70 15.77 50.84
C ALA A 590 -33.06 16.39 51.30
N LEU A 591 -34.10 15.56 51.06
CA LEU A 591 -35.34 15.36 51.84
C LEU A 591 -36.45 16.45 51.88
N SER A 592 -37.52 16.22 51.10
CA SER A 592 -38.91 16.37 51.56
C SER A 592 -39.90 15.47 50.80
N LYS A 593 -41.02 15.15 51.48
CA LYS A 593 -42.29 14.52 51.06
C LYS A 593 -43.38 15.08 52.02
N PRO A 594 -44.70 14.89 51.82
CA PRO A 594 -45.45 14.26 50.72
C PRO A 594 -46.56 15.18 50.12
N GLU A 595 -47.33 14.68 49.13
CA GLU A 595 -48.83 14.69 49.01
C GLU A 595 -49.25 14.31 47.56
N ARG A 596 -50.06 13.25 47.34
CA ARG A 596 -51.54 13.13 47.26
C ARG A 596 -52.21 13.55 45.93
N TYR A 597 -52.55 12.51 45.15
CA TYR A 597 -53.70 12.27 44.24
C TYR A 597 -54.74 13.37 43.95
N PRO A 598 -55.34 13.44 42.73
CA PRO A 598 -56.06 12.33 42.03
C PRO A 598 -55.45 11.91 40.68
N GLN A 599 -55.52 10.64 40.23
CA GLN A 599 -56.68 9.82 39.85
C GLN A 599 -57.51 10.38 38.68
N SER A 600 -57.28 9.83 37.48
CA SER A 600 -58.23 9.83 36.36
C SER A 600 -58.33 8.42 35.78
N LEU A 601 -59.50 8.03 35.27
CA LEU A 601 -59.76 6.66 34.82
C LEU A 601 -59.40 6.46 33.36
N CYS A 602 -58.88 5.27 33.04
CA CYS A 602 -59.14 4.61 31.76
C CYS A 602 -59.34 3.11 32.03
N HIS A 603 -60.48 2.56 31.60
CA HIS A 603 -60.90 1.19 31.91
C HIS A 603 -60.66 0.26 30.72
N ASN A 604 -60.32 -1.00 30.97
CA ASN A 604 -60.22 -2.02 29.92
C ASN A 604 -61.58 -2.22 29.23
N ARG A 605 -61.62 -2.21 27.89
CA ARG A 605 -62.62 -2.97 27.13
C ARG A 605 -62.01 -3.65 25.90
N GLN A 606 -61.86 -4.95 26.04
CA GLN A 606 -61.68 -5.91 24.96
C GLN A 606 -63.02 -6.07 24.23
N ILE A 607 -63.06 -5.81 22.91
CA ILE A 607 -64.22 -6.14 22.06
C ILE A 607 -63.69 -6.87 20.83
N ASP A 608 -64.10 -8.12 20.68
CA ASP A 608 -63.99 -8.90 19.46
C ASP A 608 -65.28 -8.71 18.66
N LEU A 609 -65.18 -8.35 17.38
CA LEU A 609 -66.34 -8.24 16.50
C LEU A 609 -66.02 -8.72 15.09
N ARG A 610 -66.63 -9.84 14.74
CA ARG A 610 -66.49 -10.54 13.45
C ARG A 610 -67.19 -9.78 12.32
N SER A 611 -66.79 -10.16 11.11
CA SER A 611 -67.57 -10.15 9.85
C SER A 611 -67.99 -8.81 9.26
N GLN A 612 -67.62 -8.61 7.98
CA GLN A 612 -68.59 -8.77 6.89
C GLN A 612 -67.89 -8.90 5.51
N LEU A 613 -68.69 -9.18 4.48
CA LEU A 613 -68.34 -9.36 3.06
C LEU A 613 -67.63 -10.69 2.70
N PRO A 614 -67.91 -11.26 1.50
CA PRO A 614 -68.43 -12.63 1.50
C PRO A 614 -67.58 -13.68 0.77
N GLN A 615 -67.79 -14.94 1.15
CA GLN A 615 -67.39 -16.09 0.33
C GLN A 615 -68.47 -16.42 -0.72
N ARG A 616 -68.05 -16.66 -1.96
CA ARG A 616 -68.65 -17.66 -2.84
C ARG A 616 -67.51 -18.44 -3.51
N SER A 617 -67.68 -19.75 -3.61
CA SER A 617 -66.64 -20.69 -4.05
C SER A 617 -67.19 -21.69 -5.06
N LEU A 618 -66.36 -22.04 -6.05
CA LEU A 618 -66.56 -23.13 -7.03
C LEU A 618 -67.76 -22.90 -7.99
N ALA A 619 -67.73 -23.34 -9.26
CA ALA A 619 -67.13 -24.57 -9.77
C ALA A 619 -66.54 -24.47 -11.20
N LYS A 620 -66.17 -25.64 -11.73
CA LYS A 620 -65.42 -25.91 -12.97
C LYS A 620 -66.22 -25.60 -14.26
N MET A 621 -65.55 -25.07 -15.28
CA MET A 621 -65.54 -25.56 -16.67
C MET A 621 -64.11 -25.28 -17.19
N ALA A 622 -63.32 -26.25 -17.64
CA ALA A 622 -63.48 -27.24 -18.73
C ALA A 622 -62.79 -26.74 -20.01
N ASP A 623 -62.06 -27.66 -20.63
CA ASP A 623 -60.97 -27.47 -21.59
C ASP A 623 -61.25 -26.59 -22.81
N PHE A 624 -60.23 -25.85 -23.24
CA PHE A 624 -60.03 -25.49 -24.65
C PHE A 624 -58.55 -25.68 -25.02
N ASP A 625 -58.29 -26.64 -25.90
CA ASP A 625 -56.96 -26.96 -26.41
C ASP A 625 -56.71 -26.26 -27.77
N CYS A 626 -55.49 -26.37 -28.28
CA CYS A 626 -54.92 -25.80 -29.52
C CYS A 626 -54.41 -24.35 -29.46
N PRO A 627 -53.33 -24.03 -30.22
CA PRO A 627 -52.23 -24.91 -30.60
C PRO A 627 -50.85 -24.31 -30.30
N ARG A 628 -49.87 -25.18 -29.98
CA ARG A 628 -48.45 -24.79 -29.95
C ARG A 628 -47.94 -24.52 -31.37
N LYS A 629 -48.14 -23.30 -31.86
CA LYS A 629 -47.32 -22.79 -32.98
C LYS A 629 -45.89 -22.62 -32.48
N ASN A 630 -44.99 -23.50 -32.92
CA ASN A 630 -43.55 -23.35 -32.78
C ASN A 630 -43.08 -22.16 -33.62
N VAL A 631 -43.29 -20.94 -33.11
CA VAL A 631 -42.58 -19.76 -33.61
C VAL A 631 -41.14 -19.89 -33.13
N GLU A 632 -40.21 -20.11 -34.05
CA GLU A 632 -38.78 -20.13 -33.76
C GLU A 632 -38.34 -18.74 -33.28
N ALA A 633 -38.33 -18.53 -31.97
CA ALA A 633 -37.91 -17.28 -31.37
C ALA A 633 -36.46 -16.97 -31.83
N PRO A 634 -36.20 -15.82 -32.48
CA PRO A 634 -34.93 -15.60 -33.18
C PRO A 634 -33.75 -15.68 -32.20
N VAL A 635 -32.85 -16.64 -32.45
CA VAL A 635 -31.75 -17.00 -31.55
C VAL A 635 -30.60 -15.99 -31.66
N SER A 636 -30.85 -14.77 -31.19
CA SER A 636 -29.89 -14.06 -30.33
C SER A 636 -30.53 -12.82 -29.70
N SER A 637 -30.52 -12.77 -28.36
CA SER A 637 -30.52 -11.49 -27.65
C SER A 637 -29.13 -10.85 -27.85
N ALA A 638 -28.92 -10.27 -29.03
CA ALA A 638 -27.71 -9.55 -29.39
C ALA A 638 -27.51 -8.38 -28.42
N LYS A 639 -26.72 -8.62 -27.37
CA LYS A 639 -26.54 -7.68 -26.26
C LYS A 639 -25.97 -6.38 -26.82
N SER A 640 -26.82 -5.36 -26.91
CA SER A 640 -26.54 -4.00 -27.41
C SER A 640 -25.60 -3.24 -26.46
N GLN A 641 -24.39 -3.78 -26.31
CA GLN A 641 -23.21 -3.08 -25.87
C GLN A 641 -22.85 -2.10 -26.99
N TYR A 642 -23.07 -0.82 -26.72
CA TYR A 642 -22.62 0.26 -27.59
C TYR A 642 -21.14 0.09 -27.99
N PRO A 643 -20.70 0.75 -29.08
CA PRO A 643 -19.30 1.09 -29.27
C PRO A 643 -18.73 1.67 -27.97
N ARG A 644 -17.47 1.32 -27.66
CA ARG A 644 -16.85 1.63 -26.36
C ARG A 644 -16.77 3.13 -26.14
N ASP A 645 -16.55 3.83 -27.24
CA ASP A 645 -16.30 5.25 -27.43
C ASP A 645 -17.58 6.05 -27.14
N HIS A 646 -18.75 5.50 -27.54
CA HIS A 646 -20.05 6.07 -27.17
C HIS A 646 -20.31 6.03 -25.65
N ARG A 647 -19.86 4.99 -24.93
CA ARG A 647 -19.92 4.99 -23.46
C ARG A 647 -19.02 6.08 -22.87
N LEU A 648 -17.82 6.24 -23.42
CA LEU A 648 -16.83 7.18 -22.91
C LEU A 648 -17.27 8.64 -23.13
N GLY A 649 -17.92 8.92 -24.26
CA GLY A 649 -18.61 10.20 -24.48
C GLY A 649 -19.64 10.53 -23.39
N ILE A 650 -20.43 9.54 -22.96
CA ILE A 650 -21.40 9.71 -21.85
C ILE A 650 -20.67 9.92 -20.51
N GLU A 651 -19.48 9.36 -20.31
CA GLU A 651 -18.68 9.55 -19.08
C GLU A 651 -18.01 10.94 -19.05
N LYS A 652 -17.51 11.43 -20.20
CA LYS A 652 -16.99 12.79 -20.38
C LYS A 652 -18.08 13.85 -20.28
N ASP A 653 -19.22 13.67 -20.93
CA ASP A 653 -20.36 14.59 -20.86
C ASP A 653 -20.89 14.68 -19.43
N ALA A 654 -20.93 13.57 -18.68
CA ALA A 654 -21.36 13.56 -17.28
C ALA A 654 -20.38 14.30 -16.37
N LEU A 655 -19.06 14.12 -16.55
CA LEU A 655 -18.04 14.91 -15.85
C LEU A 655 -18.14 16.41 -16.19
N ASN A 656 -18.34 16.74 -17.46
CA ASN A 656 -18.52 18.13 -17.91
C ASN A 656 -19.82 18.75 -17.38
N LEU A 657 -20.88 17.94 -17.20
CA LEU A 657 -22.13 18.40 -16.59
C LEU A 657 -21.98 18.62 -15.08
N ILE A 658 -21.18 17.83 -14.35
CA ILE A 658 -20.81 18.17 -12.98
C ILE A 658 -20.03 19.48 -12.97
N ARG A 659 -18.95 19.60 -13.75
CA ARG A 659 -18.07 20.78 -13.84
C ARG A 659 -18.85 22.09 -13.96
N ARG A 660 -19.76 22.17 -14.93
CA ARG A 660 -20.59 23.36 -15.18
C ARG A 660 -21.45 23.79 -13.98
N ASN A 661 -21.90 22.83 -13.16
CA ASN A 661 -22.81 23.10 -12.04
C ASN A 661 -22.10 23.15 -10.68
N ILE A 662 -20.82 22.75 -10.58
CA ILE A 662 -20.02 22.96 -9.36
C ILE A 662 -19.30 24.31 -9.33
N HIS A 663 -19.29 25.10 -10.41
CA HIS A 663 -18.74 26.46 -10.38
C HIS A 663 -19.55 27.41 -9.47
N PRO A 664 -18.94 28.51 -8.98
CA PRO A 664 -19.66 29.54 -8.23
C PRO A 664 -20.85 30.13 -9.00
N THR A 665 -21.93 30.41 -8.28
CA THR A 665 -23.11 31.16 -8.73
C THR A 665 -23.63 32.01 -7.58
N GLU A 666 -24.58 32.91 -7.84
CA GLU A 666 -25.22 33.73 -6.79
C GLU A 666 -25.85 32.90 -5.66
N ALA A 667 -26.27 31.65 -5.95
CA ALA A 667 -26.90 30.74 -5.01
C ALA A 667 -25.97 29.63 -4.48
N PHE A 668 -24.69 29.61 -4.85
CA PHE A 668 -23.74 28.58 -4.43
C PHE A 668 -22.27 29.03 -4.55
N GLU A 669 -21.53 29.00 -3.44
CA GLU A 669 -20.10 29.41 -3.34
C GLU A 669 -19.16 28.69 -4.33
N GLY A 670 -19.53 27.49 -4.80
CA GLY A 670 -18.73 26.71 -5.74
C GLY A 670 -17.78 25.68 -5.10
N LEU A 671 -17.34 24.74 -5.93
CA LEU A 671 -16.20 23.85 -5.71
C LEU A 671 -15.20 24.03 -6.85
N GLU A 672 -13.93 23.80 -6.55
CA GLU A 672 -12.84 23.72 -7.51
C GLU A 672 -12.33 22.28 -7.68
N GLU A 673 -11.84 21.95 -8.87
CA GLU A 673 -11.04 20.75 -9.16
C GLU A 673 -9.54 21.11 -9.14
N PRO A 674 -8.63 20.13 -8.92
CA PRO A 674 -7.19 20.39 -8.96
C PRO A 674 -6.74 20.79 -10.37
N HIS A 675 -5.89 21.81 -10.47
CA HIS A 675 -5.40 22.37 -11.73
C HIS A 675 -4.73 21.31 -12.64
N THR A 676 -4.05 20.33 -12.03
CA THR A 676 -3.67 19.08 -12.70
C THR A 676 -4.74 18.02 -12.41
N PRO A 677 -5.49 17.53 -13.42
CA PRO A 677 -6.56 16.56 -13.21
C PRO A 677 -6.04 15.23 -12.64
N LEU A 678 -6.94 14.45 -12.03
CA LEU A 678 -6.60 13.10 -11.60
C LEU A 678 -6.22 12.23 -12.82
N PRO A 679 -5.18 11.38 -12.72
CA PRO A 679 -4.76 10.56 -13.85
C PRO A 679 -5.86 9.60 -14.33
N PRO A 680 -5.94 9.31 -15.65
CA PRO A 680 -6.86 8.37 -16.33
C PRO A 680 -7.21 7.03 -15.66
N PHE A 681 -6.48 6.57 -14.65
CA PHE A 681 -6.70 5.31 -13.96
C PHE A 681 -6.57 5.41 -12.42
N ALA A 682 -6.81 6.58 -11.85
CA ALA A 682 -7.07 6.72 -10.41
C ALA A 682 -8.37 5.96 -10.01
N LYS A 683 -8.61 5.80 -8.70
CA LYS A 683 -9.86 5.20 -8.18
C LYS A 683 -11.08 6.12 -8.29
N SER A 684 -10.80 7.42 -8.34
CA SER A 684 -11.76 8.52 -8.40
C SER A 684 -11.64 9.16 -9.78
N ASP A 685 -12.75 9.57 -10.36
CA ASP A 685 -12.80 10.17 -11.69
C ASP A 685 -12.63 11.70 -11.64
N MET A 686 -12.77 12.29 -10.44
CA MET A 686 -12.49 13.69 -10.11
C MET A 686 -12.16 13.86 -8.61
N ALA A 687 -11.74 15.07 -8.22
CA ALA A 687 -11.45 15.46 -6.84
C ALA A 687 -11.90 16.91 -6.61
N VAL A 688 -12.62 17.21 -5.53
CA VAL A 688 -13.22 18.55 -5.32
C VAL A 688 -12.99 19.11 -3.92
N ARG A 689 -12.95 20.44 -3.78
CA ARG A 689 -12.97 21.18 -2.50
C ARG A 689 -13.67 22.54 -2.70
N PRO A 690 -14.13 23.24 -1.64
CA PRO A 690 -14.67 24.60 -1.76
C PRO A 690 -13.69 25.57 -2.43
N VAL A 691 -14.22 26.50 -3.22
CA VAL A 691 -13.41 27.50 -3.95
C VAL A 691 -12.61 28.35 -2.96
N GLY A 692 -11.32 28.56 -3.27
CA GLY A 692 -10.40 29.36 -2.43
C GLY A 692 -9.90 28.63 -1.17
N CYS A 693 -10.31 27.38 -0.93
CA CYS A 693 -9.78 26.57 0.16
C CYS A 693 -8.26 26.35 0.00
N ARG A 694 -7.48 26.74 1.02
CA ARG A 694 -6.00 26.67 0.96
C ARG A 694 -5.43 25.31 1.38
N GLU A 695 -6.22 24.46 2.03
CA GLU A 695 -5.80 23.12 2.45
C GLU A 695 -5.72 22.17 1.26
N ASP A 696 -4.64 21.38 1.16
CA ASP A 696 -4.54 20.24 0.22
C ASP A 696 -5.38 19.05 0.74
N LEU A 697 -6.69 19.27 0.86
CA LEU A 697 -7.67 18.31 1.34
C LEU A 697 -8.81 18.25 0.32
N TRP A 698 -8.79 17.23 -0.52
CA TRP A 698 -9.76 17.02 -1.59
C TRP A 698 -10.70 15.88 -1.26
N LEU A 699 -11.99 16.06 -1.55
CA LEU A 699 -12.97 14.98 -1.55
C LEU A 699 -12.80 14.20 -2.86
N PRO A 700 -12.33 12.94 -2.83
CA PRO A 700 -12.34 12.09 -4.02
C PRO A 700 -13.78 11.82 -4.48
N VAL A 701 -14.07 11.94 -5.77
CA VAL A 701 -15.40 11.63 -6.32
C VAL A 701 -15.28 10.58 -7.42
N GLN A 702 -16.03 9.48 -7.29
CA GLN A 702 -16.22 8.52 -8.39
C GLN A 702 -17.46 8.92 -9.20
N VAL A 703 -17.36 8.96 -10.53
CA VAL A 703 -18.45 9.35 -11.43
C VAL A 703 -18.73 8.23 -12.41
N LYS A 704 -19.97 7.75 -12.51
CA LYS A 704 -20.37 6.68 -13.44
C LYS A 704 -21.65 7.08 -14.15
N SER A 705 -21.73 6.89 -15.47
CA SER A 705 -22.87 7.41 -16.25
C SER A 705 -23.46 6.42 -17.23
N THR A 706 -24.65 6.77 -17.74
CA THR A 706 -25.38 6.03 -18.77
C THR A 706 -26.27 6.96 -19.59
N ALA A 707 -26.49 6.67 -20.88
CA ALA A 707 -27.53 7.34 -21.67
C ALA A 707 -28.77 6.45 -21.86
N LYS A 708 -28.71 5.18 -21.45
CA LYS A 708 -29.79 4.21 -21.64
C LYS A 708 -30.74 4.23 -20.43
N LYS A 709 -31.88 4.91 -20.62
CA LYS A 709 -33.12 4.65 -19.89
C LYS A 709 -33.75 3.38 -20.47
N ALA A 710 -33.50 2.23 -19.84
CA ALA A 710 -34.01 0.94 -20.28
C ALA A 710 -35.51 0.83 -19.98
N LYS A 711 -36.33 0.98 -21.03
CA LYS A 711 -37.71 0.48 -21.07
C LYS A 711 -37.64 -1.02 -21.37
N TRP A 712 -38.10 -1.87 -20.46
CA TRP A 712 -38.14 -3.32 -20.70
C TRP A 712 -39.32 -3.65 -21.63
N PRO A 713 -39.10 -4.40 -22.74
CA PRO A 713 -40.14 -4.62 -23.75
C PRO A 713 -41.10 -5.76 -23.33
N HIS A 714 -41.98 -5.50 -22.36
CA HIS A 714 -43.15 -6.33 -22.07
C HIS A 714 -44.31 -5.46 -21.56
N GLU A 715 -45.54 -5.86 -21.87
CA GLU A 715 -46.74 -5.00 -21.94
C GLU A 715 -47.38 -4.61 -20.59
N LYS A 716 -46.61 -4.61 -19.48
CA LYS A 716 -47.16 -4.51 -18.12
C LYS A 716 -46.43 -3.50 -17.21
N GLY A 717 -46.31 -2.25 -17.68
CA GLY A 717 -46.17 -1.07 -16.81
C GLY A 717 -44.95 -0.99 -15.88
N TRP A 718 -43.79 -1.55 -16.27
CA TRP A 718 -42.58 -1.51 -15.43
C TRP A 718 -41.95 -0.11 -15.38
N SER A 719 -41.59 0.35 -14.18
CA SER A 719 -40.84 1.59 -13.96
C SER A 719 -39.54 1.66 -14.80
N PRO A 720 -39.16 2.83 -15.32
CA PRO A 720 -37.88 3.03 -16.01
C PRO A 720 -36.67 2.57 -15.20
N VAL A 721 -35.66 2.05 -15.90
CA VAL A 721 -34.44 1.49 -15.30
C VAL A 721 -33.19 2.11 -15.92
N TRP A 722 -32.22 2.47 -15.09
CA TRP A 722 -30.89 2.97 -15.50
C TRP A 722 -29.81 1.99 -15.05
N GLU A 723 -28.92 1.61 -15.97
CA GLU A 723 -27.85 0.64 -15.70
C GLU A 723 -26.47 1.30 -15.74
N PHE A 724 -25.74 1.19 -14.62
CA PHE A 724 -24.38 1.70 -14.44
C PHE A 724 -23.41 0.53 -14.28
N HIS A 725 -22.28 0.57 -14.98
CA HIS A 725 -21.31 -0.53 -15.04
C HIS A 725 -19.94 -0.06 -14.59
N GLY A 726 -19.14 -0.92 -13.96
CA GLY A 726 -17.83 -0.51 -13.42
C GLY A 726 -17.93 0.21 -12.08
N VAL A 727 -19.05 0.05 -11.38
CA VAL A 727 -19.26 0.61 -10.04
C VAL A 727 -18.37 -0.14 -9.04
N CYS A 728 -17.56 0.62 -8.30
CA CYS A 728 -16.58 0.11 -7.35
C CYS A 728 -16.65 0.92 -6.07
N GLY A 729 -17.32 0.39 -5.04
CA GLY A 729 -17.46 1.09 -3.76
C GLY A 729 -16.14 1.24 -3.03
N TYR A 730 -15.52 2.41 -3.17
CA TYR A 730 -14.37 2.82 -2.37
C TYR A 730 -14.88 3.54 -1.12
N GLY A 731 -14.60 3.00 0.06
CA GLY A 731 -14.95 3.66 1.33
C GLY A 731 -14.17 4.97 1.48
N GLY A 732 -14.83 6.03 1.95
CA GLY A 732 -14.30 7.40 1.96
C GLY A 732 -14.67 8.23 0.72
N THR A 733 -15.10 7.60 -0.38
CA THR A 733 -15.32 8.24 -1.69
C THR A 733 -16.82 8.25 -2.05
N PRO A 734 -17.49 9.40 -2.24
CA PRO A 734 -18.80 9.45 -2.90
C PRO A 734 -18.78 8.87 -4.32
N LEU A 735 -19.89 8.25 -4.70
CA LEU A 735 -20.21 7.81 -6.05
C LEU A 735 -21.38 8.67 -6.58
N VAL A 736 -21.10 9.45 -7.61
CA VAL A 736 -22.09 10.19 -8.39
C VAL A 736 -22.48 9.35 -9.61
N CYS A 737 -23.77 9.03 -9.74
CA CYS A 737 -24.34 8.32 -10.88
C CYS A 737 -25.16 9.29 -11.74
N ILE A 738 -24.88 9.38 -13.05
CA ILE A 738 -25.55 10.33 -13.95
C ILE A 738 -26.18 9.62 -15.15
N SER A 739 -27.49 9.75 -15.32
CA SER A 739 -28.16 9.42 -16.58
C SER A 739 -28.28 10.68 -17.45
N LEU A 740 -27.71 10.67 -18.64
CA LEU A 740 -27.74 11.81 -19.59
C LEU A 740 -28.92 11.74 -20.59
N GLU A 741 -29.97 10.97 -20.27
CA GLU A 741 -31.17 10.68 -21.08
C GLU A 741 -31.24 11.32 -22.47
N ARG A 742 -30.44 10.78 -23.41
CA ARG A 742 -30.42 11.24 -24.80
C ARG A 742 -31.61 10.65 -25.53
N ASP A 743 -32.69 11.43 -25.65
CA ASP A 743 -33.80 11.08 -26.54
C ASP A 743 -33.32 11.05 -28.01
N LEU A 744 -33.88 10.13 -28.79
CA LEU A 744 -33.48 9.90 -30.18
C LEU A 744 -33.82 11.07 -31.13
N SER A 745 -34.55 12.07 -30.65
CA SER A 745 -34.92 13.31 -31.34
C SER A 745 -33.76 14.32 -31.48
N GLY A 746 -32.65 14.13 -30.75
CA GLY A 746 -31.49 15.04 -30.84
C GLY A 746 -31.62 16.34 -30.04
N GLU A 747 -32.52 16.41 -29.06
CA GLU A 747 -32.60 17.53 -28.12
C GLU A 747 -31.31 17.74 -27.31
N GLU A 748 -31.14 18.95 -26.77
CA GLU A 748 -29.93 19.38 -26.06
C GLU A 748 -29.56 18.50 -24.86
N VAL A 749 -28.31 18.04 -24.84
CA VAL A 749 -27.74 17.20 -23.78
C VAL A 749 -27.68 17.98 -22.46
N GLY A 750 -28.64 17.70 -21.57
CA GLY A 750 -28.68 18.24 -20.21
C GLY A 750 -30.09 18.37 -19.64
N LYS A 751 -31.08 18.77 -20.46
CA LYS A 751 -32.44 19.14 -19.99
C LYS A 751 -33.22 18.01 -19.29
N LYS A 752 -32.85 16.75 -19.53
CA LYS A 752 -33.45 15.53 -18.92
C LYS A 752 -32.44 14.73 -18.10
N ALA A 753 -31.28 15.31 -17.79
CA ALA A 753 -30.24 14.61 -17.05
C ALA A 753 -30.65 14.36 -15.60
N ARG A 754 -30.51 13.11 -15.15
CA ARG A 754 -30.77 12.68 -13.76
C ARG A 754 -29.45 12.38 -13.08
N VAL A 755 -29.30 12.83 -11.84
CA VAL A 755 -28.11 12.55 -11.03
C VAL A 755 -28.51 12.01 -9.67
N TRP A 756 -27.72 11.04 -9.19
CA TRP A 756 -27.82 10.47 -7.86
C TRP A 756 -26.45 10.54 -7.19
N CYS A 757 -26.39 10.86 -5.91
CA CYS A 757 -25.18 10.77 -5.11
C CYS A 757 -25.34 9.69 -4.03
N PHE A 758 -24.31 8.87 -3.87
CA PHE A 758 -24.25 7.80 -2.89
C PHE A 758 -22.91 7.84 -2.15
N SER A 759 -22.87 7.43 -0.89
CA SER A 759 -21.57 7.15 -0.26
C SER A 759 -21.01 5.81 -0.77
N GLY A 760 -19.76 5.78 -1.21
CA GLY A 760 -19.13 4.58 -1.80
C GLY A 760 -19.04 3.38 -0.85
N HIS A 761 -19.24 3.57 0.46
CA HIS A 761 -19.31 2.48 1.44
C HIS A 761 -20.43 1.47 1.10
N VAL A 762 -21.58 1.96 0.62
CA VAL A 762 -22.79 1.19 0.22
C VAL A 762 -22.45 0.11 -0.81
N PHE A 763 -21.46 0.35 -1.67
CA PHE A 763 -21.06 -0.54 -2.75
C PHE A 763 -19.76 -1.32 -2.48
N THR A 764 -19.20 -1.28 -1.25
CA THR A 764 -17.90 -1.94 -0.93
C THR A 764 -17.91 -3.47 -1.09
N ASP A 765 -19.09 -4.10 -1.09
CA ASP A 765 -19.26 -5.54 -1.33
C ASP A 765 -19.78 -5.88 -2.75
N PHE A 766 -19.84 -4.90 -3.66
CA PHE A 766 -20.00 -5.19 -5.08
C PHE A 766 -18.70 -5.86 -5.56
N ARG A 767 -18.81 -7.00 -6.27
CA ARG A 767 -17.63 -7.66 -6.87
C ARG A 767 -17.05 -6.74 -7.94
N PRO A 768 -15.84 -6.18 -7.80
CA PRO A 768 -15.32 -5.22 -8.77
C PRO A 768 -14.93 -5.92 -10.08
N PRO A 769 -15.25 -5.36 -11.26
CA PRO A 769 -16.14 -4.23 -11.51
C PRO A 769 -17.63 -4.60 -11.33
N GLY A 770 -18.35 -3.83 -10.52
CA GLY A 770 -19.77 -4.07 -10.23
C GLY A 770 -20.72 -3.53 -11.31
N LYS A 771 -22.01 -3.87 -11.16
CA LYS A 771 -23.13 -3.27 -11.89
C LYS A 771 -24.13 -2.75 -10.86
N LEU A 772 -24.48 -1.46 -10.95
CA LEU A 772 -25.60 -0.86 -10.24
C LEU A 772 -26.78 -0.73 -11.21
N THR A 773 -27.97 -0.98 -10.71
CA THR A 773 -29.23 -0.79 -11.43
C THR A 773 -30.11 0.08 -10.55
N ILE A 774 -30.47 1.26 -11.05
CA ILE A 774 -31.41 2.18 -10.43
C ILE A 774 -32.74 2.01 -11.17
N THR A 775 -33.84 1.86 -10.42
CA THR A 775 -35.21 1.77 -10.98
C THR A 775 -36.00 2.94 -10.42
N GLN A 776 -36.83 3.59 -11.24
CA GLN A 776 -37.62 4.74 -10.79
C GLN A 776 -38.58 4.36 -9.65
N GLY A 777 -38.52 5.07 -8.53
CA GLY A 777 -39.22 4.73 -7.27
C GLY A 777 -38.71 3.46 -6.58
N GLY A 778 -37.58 2.91 -7.00
CA GLY A 778 -36.95 1.73 -6.43
C GLY A 778 -35.90 2.06 -5.36
N LYS A 779 -35.30 1.01 -4.78
CA LYS A 779 -34.36 1.11 -3.62
C LYS A 779 -33.24 2.17 -3.76
N HIS A 780 -32.76 2.46 -4.96
CA HIS A 780 -31.65 3.37 -5.22
C HIS A 780 -32.09 4.71 -5.85
N ASP A 781 -33.39 5.00 -5.83
CA ASP A 781 -34.00 6.23 -6.36
C ASP A 781 -34.84 6.89 -5.25
N THR A 782 -34.18 7.25 -4.14
CA THR A 782 -34.78 7.92 -2.98
C THR A 782 -34.53 9.42 -3.03
N GLU A 783 -35.32 10.20 -2.30
CA GLU A 783 -35.14 11.66 -2.17
C GLU A 783 -33.73 12.02 -1.67
N GLU A 784 -33.24 11.32 -0.65
CA GLU A 784 -31.89 11.44 -0.09
C GLU A 784 -30.75 11.15 -1.10
N THR A 785 -30.99 10.26 -2.07
CA THR A 785 -29.96 9.83 -3.04
C THR A 785 -30.07 10.52 -4.38
N ARG A 786 -31.19 11.17 -4.70
CA ARG A 786 -31.32 12.03 -5.87
C ARG A 786 -30.63 13.37 -5.63
N CYS A 787 -30.10 13.93 -6.71
CA CYS A 787 -29.62 15.30 -6.74
C CYS A 787 -30.16 15.98 -8.00
N SER A 788 -30.07 17.31 -8.05
CA SER A 788 -30.35 18.09 -9.25
C SER A 788 -29.12 18.86 -9.74
N PHE A 789 -29.11 19.18 -11.03
CA PHE A 789 -28.21 20.19 -11.61
C PHE A 789 -28.81 21.60 -11.52
N GLN A 790 -30.11 21.72 -11.26
CA GLN A 790 -30.78 23.00 -11.06
C GLN A 790 -30.87 23.34 -9.58
N HIS A 791 -30.68 24.62 -9.25
CA HIS A 791 -31.01 25.14 -7.92
C HIS A 791 -32.54 25.21 -7.76
N CYS A 792 -33.04 25.09 -6.52
CA CYS A 792 -34.48 25.10 -6.20
C CYS A 792 -35.34 24.04 -6.91
N SER A 793 -34.73 22.93 -7.36
CA SER A 793 -35.44 21.81 -8.00
C SER A 793 -36.14 20.90 -6.97
N SER A 794 -37.36 20.47 -7.28
CA SER A 794 -38.11 19.48 -6.48
C SER A 794 -37.52 18.07 -6.50
N ASP A 795 -36.64 17.78 -7.47
CA ASP A 795 -36.16 16.42 -7.74
C ASP A 795 -34.98 15.99 -6.86
N GLY A 796 -34.43 16.88 -6.03
CA GLY A 796 -33.38 16.62 -5.05
C GLY A 796 -32.39 17.77 -4.89
N GLY A 797 -31.54 17.70 -3.86
CA GLY A 797 -30.56 18.74 -3.53
C GLY A 797 -29.58 19.02 -4.68
N HIS A 798 -29.12 20.27 -4.82
CA HIS A 798 -28.15 20.63 -5.85
C HIS A 798 -26.83 19.85 -5.68
N ILE A 799 -26.34 19.21 -6.75
CA ILE A 799 -25.18 18.30 -6.70
C ILE A 799 -23.90 18.95 -6.17
N GLY A 800 -23.65 20.24 -6.49
CA GLY A 800 -22.53 20.97 -5.92
C GLY A 800 -22.66 21.15 -4.40
N SER A 801 -23.85 21.53 -3.93
CA SER A 801 -24.14 21.72 -2.50
C SER A 801 -24.06 20.41 -1.72
N VAL A 802 -24.52 19.30 -2.30
CA VAL A 802 -24.38 17.95 -1.73
C VAL A 802 -22.91 17.55 -1.61
N LEU A 803 -22.09 17.77 -2.64
CA LEU A 803 -20.65 17.50 -2.59
C LEU A 803 -19.91 18.44 -1.62
N LYS A 804 -20.37 19.69 -1.43
CA LYS A 804 -19.85 20.62 -0.42
C LYS A 804 -20.10 20.09 0.99
N SER A 805 -21.34 19.70 1.32
CA SER A 805 -21.68 19.07 2.61
C SER A 805 -20.79 17.86 2.90
N MET A 806 -20.63 16.96 1.92
CA MET A 806 -19.79 15.76 2.09
C MET A 806 -18.30 16.09 2.31
N TRP A 807 -17.81 17.22 1.81
CA TRP A 807 -16.45 17.73 2.08
C TRP A 807 -16.35 18.35 3.49
N GLU A 808 -17.33 19.16 3.87
CA GLU A 808 -17.39 19.83 5.18
C GLU A 808 -17.56 18.83 6.33
N GLU A 809 -18.44 17.83 6.18
CA GLU A 809 -18.54 16.66 7.06
C GLU A 809 -17.17 15.97 7.22
N ALA A 810 -16.52 15.63 6.10
CA ALA A 810 -15.25 14.91 6.10
C ALA A 810 -14.10 15.70 6.75
N ARG A 811 -14.07 17.04 6.56
CA ARG A 811 -13.10 17.95 7.19
C ARG A 811 -13.29 18.01 8.70
N ASN A 812 -14.55 18.06 9.14
CA ASN A 812 -14.92 18.05 10.56
C ASN A 812 -14.82 16.64 11.20
N GLY A 813 -14.36 15.62 10.45
CA GLY A 813 -14.19 14.24 10.92
C GLY A 813 -15.50 13.44 11.02
N PHE A 814 -16.62 14.01 10.56
CA PHE A 814 -17.93 13.37 10.52
C PHE A 814 -18.14 12.54 9.25
N GLY A 815 -19.19 11.71 9.27
CA GLY A 815 -19.66 10.97 8.11
C GLY A 815 -18.73 9.83 7.61
N PRO A 816 -19.15 9.12 6.55
CA PRO A 816 -18.43 8.00 5.96
C PRO A 816 -17.31 8.42 4.98
N PHE A 817 -17.08 9.72 4.82
CA PHE A 817 -16.24 10.33 3.78
C PHE A 817 -14.81 10.60 4.28
N ARG A 818 -13.84 10.70 3.37
CA ARG A 818 -12.43 10.96 3.71
C ARG A 818 -11.79 11.89 2.69
N LEU A 819 -11.24 13.00 3.18
CA LEU A 819 -10.41 13.91 2.39
C LEU A 819 -8.99 13.33 2.25
N HIS A 820 -8.32 13.71 1.16
CA HIS A 820 -6.97 13.27 0.83
C HIS A 820 -6.16 14.40 0.20
N ASP A 821 -4.85 14.37 0.40
CA ASP A 821 -3.88 15.16 -0.36
C ASP A 821 -3.92 14.81 -1.86
N LEU A 822 -3.68 15.80 -2.73
CA LEU A 822 -3.77 15.62 -4.18
C LEU A 822 -2.79 14.54 -4.65
N TYR A 823 -1.59 14.50 -4.08
CA TYR A 823 -0.58 13.47 -4.36
C TYR A 823 -1.09 12.05 -4.07
N THR A 824 -1.77 11.84 -2.93
CA THR A 824 -2.42 10.56 -2.61
C THR A 824 -3.55 10.21 -3.56
N LEU A 825 -4.31 11.18 -4.08
CA LEU A 825 -5.32 10.89 -5.12
C LEU A 825 -4.68 10.54 -6.47
N GLN A 826 -3.68 11.30 -6.91
CA GLN A 826 -2.93 11.04 -8.15
C GLN A 826 -2.20 9.69 -8.13
N THR A 827 -1.71 9.25 -6.97
CA THR A 827 -0.98 7.96 -6.84
C THR A 827 -1.88 6.74 -6.64
N GLN A 828 -3.21 6.87 -6.61
CA GLN A 828 -4.15 5.75 -6.44
C GLN A 828 -4.36 4.85 -7.68
N MET A 829 -3.39 4.82 -8.59
CA MET A 829 -3.40 4.02 -9.82
C MET A 829 -2.93 2.57 -9.60
N SER A 830 -3.09 1.71 -10.62
CA SER A 830 -2.38 0.42 -10.64
C SER A 830 -0.86 0.65 -10.79
N PRO A 831 0.03 -0.22 -10.25
CA PRO A 831 1.48 -0.04 -10.40
C PRO A 831 1.97 0.00 -11.86
N SER A 832 1.23 -0.60 -12.81
CA SER A 832 1.53 -0.51 -14.24
C SER A 832 1.09 0.85 -14.83
N HIS A 833 -0.09 1.34 -14.46
CA HIS A 833 -0.56 2.63 -14.95
C HIS A 833 0.20 3.81 -14.31
N LEU A 834 0.59 3.70 -13.03
CA LEU A 834 1.48 4.67 -12.36
C LEU A 834 2.85 4.71 -13.03
N ALA A 835 3.36 3.56 -13.49
CA ALA A 835 4.58 3.47 -14.27
C ALA A 835 4.44 4.12 -15.66
N GLU A 836 3.33 3.87 -16.37
CA GLU A 836 3.03 4.46 -17.68
C GLU A 836 2.80 5.99 -17.57
N TRP A 837 2.16 6.48 -16.50
CA TRP A 837 2.00 7.90 -16.22
C TRP A 837 3.33 8.58 -15.82
N ARG A 838 4.15 7.96 -14.97
CA ARG A 838 5.51 8.46 -14.67
C ARG A 838 6.40 8.50 -15.91
N MET A 839 6.24 7.53 -16.82
CA MET A 839 6.91 7.54 -18.12
C MET A 839 6.44 8.73 -18.98
N LEU A 840 5.13 9.02 -19.02
CA LEU A 840 4.61 10.22 -19.69
C LEU A 840 5.24 11.51 -19.14
N GLN A 841 5.33 11.66 -17.81
CA GLN A 841 5.96 12.81 -17.16
C GLN A 841 7.47 12.95 -17.48
N ILE A 842 8.17 11.85 -17.76
CA ILE A 842 9.55 11.87 -18.27
C ILE A 842 9.57 12.28 -19.75
N CYS A 843 8.65 11.76 -20.55
CA CYS A 843 8.58 12.04 -21.99
C CYS A 843 8.19 13.50 -22.28
N LEU A 844 7.27 14.10 -21.51
CA LEU A 844 6.90 15.52 -21.63
C LEU A 844 8.14 16.44 -21.59
N LYS A 845 9.09 16.17 -20.70
CA LYS A 845 10.37 16.92 -20.59
C LYS A 845 11.31 16.73 -21.78
N VAL A 846 11.09 15.72 -22.63
CA VAL A 846 11.76 15.54 -23.92
C VAL A 846 10.99 16.26 -25.02
N PHE A 847 9.66 16.19 -24.96
CA PHE A 847 8.72 16.79 -25.90
C PHE A 847 8.80 18.33 -25.89
N GLU A 848 8.96 18.94 -24.71
CA GLU A 848 9.33 20.36 -24.50
C GLU A 848 10.63 20.77 -25.20
N ARG A 849 11.56 19.83 -25.44
CA ARG A 849 12.88 20.09 -26.04
C ARG A 849 12.94 19.77 -27.53
N VAL A 850 11.84 19.33 -28.14
CA VAL A 850 11.72 19.14 -29.60
C VAL A 850 11.83 20.51 -30.28
N PRO A 851 12.70 20.69 -31.29
CA PRO A 851 12.79 21.95 -32.03
C PRO A 851 11.45 22.31 -32.67
N GLY A 852 10.95 23.52 -32.39
CA GLY A 852 9.61 23.95 -32.80
C GLY A 852 8.46 23.51 -31.88
N GLY A 853 8.79 22.87 -30.75
CA GLY A 853 7.84 22.33 -29.78
C GLY A 853 7.10 21.08 -30.26
N MET A 854 6.65 20.26 -29.31
CA MET A 854 5.65 19.23 -29.59
C MET A 854 4.44 19.45 -28.68
N GLU A 855 3.30 19.70 -29.30
CA GLU A 855 2.01 19.70 -28.64
C GLU A 855 1.67 18.26 -28.23
N VAL A 856 1.28 18.08 -26.98
CA VAL A 856 0.90 16.80 -26.41
C VAL A 856 -0.45 16.97 -25.74
N ARG A 857 -1.40 16.15 -26.16
CA ARG A 857 -2.73 16.03 -25.58
C ARG A 857 -2.81 14.64 -24.96
N GLU A 858 -3.49 14.48 -23.82
CA GLU A 858 -3.93 13.13 -23.45
C GLU A 858 -4.87 12.61 -24.55
N ALA A 859 -4.88 11.30 -24.80
CA ALA A 859 -5.88 10.72 -25.68
C ALA A 859 -7.25 11.08 -25.12
N GLU A 860 -8.19 11.46 -25.99
CA GLU A 860 -9.50 11.98 -25.55
C GLU A 860 -10.26 10.99 -24.62
N TRP A 861 -9.87 9.71 -24.65
CA TRP A 861 -10.47 8.65 -23.87
C TRP A 861 -9.39 7.77 -23.22
N THR A 862 -9.48 7.61 -21.89
CA THR A 862 -8.63 6.76 -21.02
C THR A 862 -8.63 5.26 -21.37
N ILE A 863 -9.39 4.89 -22.38
CA ILE A 863 -9.82 3.53 -22.72
C ILE A 863 -9.71 3.27 -24.25
N ALA A 864 -9.20 4.26 -25.01
CA ALA A 864 -8.80 4.11 -26.39
C ALA A 864 -7.66 3.07 -26.57
N SER A 865 -7.27 2.84 -27.81
CA SER A 865 -6.13 1.99 -28.17
C SER A 865 -4.77 2.72 -28.12
N HIS A 866 -4.79 3.97 -27.66
CA HIS A 866 -3.68 4.87 -27.40
C HIS A 866 -3.96 5.67 -26.12
N ASP A 867 -2.96 6.26 -25.47
CA ASP A 867 -3.16 7.03 -24.22
C ASP A 867 -2.74 8.50 -24.34
N ILE A 868 -1.93 8.89 -25.34
CA ILE A 868 -1.67 10.29 -25.69
C ILE A 868 -1.76 10.52 -27.20
N GLU A 869 -1.91 11.78 -27.58
CA GLU A 869 -1.89 12.29 -28.94
C GLU A 869 -0.82 13.40 -29.05
N ILE A 870 0.03 13.32 -30.08
CA ILE A 870 1.16 14.25 -30.26
C ILE A 870 1.11 14.93 -31.62
N ARG A 871 1.52 16.21 -31.68
CA ARG A 871 1.62 16.99 -32.91
C ARG A 871 2.82 17.94 -32.86
N LEU A 872 3.54 18.06 -33.97
CA LEU A 872 4.69 18.95 -34.09
C LEU A 872 4.21 20.41 -34.18
N GLY A 873 4.58 21.25 -33.22
CA GLY A 873 4.06 22.62 -33.12
C GLY A 873 4.40 23.49 -34.33
N ALA A 874 5.60 23.32 -34.89
CA ALA A 874 6.10 24.07 -36.04
C ALA A 874 5.48 23.73 -37.41
N CYS A 875 4.51 22.81 -37.52
CA CYS A 875 3.63 22.80 -38.69
C CYS A 875 2.20 22.35 -38.34
N PRO A 876 1.20 23.26 -38.43
CA PRO A 876 -0.22 22.91 -38.36
C PRO A 876 -0.63 21.84 -39.37
N CYS A 877 0.14 21.67 -40.46
CA CYS A 877 -0.05 20.65 -41.48
C CYS A 877 0.12 19.19 -40.99
N HIS A 878 0.79 18.97 -39.85
CA HIS A 878 0.97 17.61 -39.33
C HIS A 878 -0.31 17.10 -38.68
N GLN A 879 -0.86 16.02 -39.22
CA GLN A 879 -1.91 15.25 -38.57
C GLN A 879 -1.43 14.77 -37.18
N THR A 880 -2.29 14.89 -36.18
CA THR A 880 -2.06 14.37 -34.83
C THR A 880 -1.77 12.86 -34.85
N GLN A 881 -0.70 12.45 -34.19
CA GLN A 881 -0.26 11.05 -34.11
C GLN A 881 -0.71 10.44 -32.78
N LYS A 882 -1.42 9.31 -32.83
CA LYS A 882 -1.84 8.56 -31.65
C LYS A 882 -0.68 7.73 -31.12
N VAL A 883 -0.48 7.76 -29.80
CA VAL A 883 0.62 7.05 -29.13
C VAL A 883 0.09 6.21 -27.98
N GLN A 884 0.30 4.88 -28.06
CA GLN A 884 0.09 3.99 -26.92
C GLN A 884 1.37 3.98 -26.08
N LEU A 885 1.27 4.44 -24.83
CA LEU A 885 2.26 4.27 -23.79
C LEU A 885 2.27 2.81 -23.34
N LYS A 886 3.44 2.20 -23.12
CA LYS A 886 3.57 0.93 -22.40
C LYS A 886 4.81 0.96 -21.51
N CYS A 887 4.75 0.34 -20.34
CA CYS A 887 5.97 0.00 -19.62
C CYS A 887 6.45 -1.41 -19.99
N ALA A 888 7.75 -1.53 -20.28
CA ALA A 888 8.39 -2.83 -20.35
C ALA A 888 8.41 -3.49 -18.96
N MET A 889 8.67 -4.80 -18.95
CA MET A 889 8.91 -5.60 -17.77
C MET A 889 10.03 -6.59 -18.03
N TRP A 890 11.08 -6.62 -17.23
CA TRP A 890 12.05 -7.70 -17.22
C TRP A 890 11.37 -9.07 -17.03
N PHE A 891 11.90 -10.08 -17.73
CA PHE A 891 11.47 -11.45 -17.55
C PHE A 891 11.76 -11.96 -16.14
N THR A 892 10.76 -12.62 -15.53
CA THR A 892 11.03 -13.42 -14.34
C THR A 892 11.79 -14.68 -14.75
N GLN A 893 12.80 -15.05 -13.96
CA GLN A 893 13.94 -15.90 -14.33
C GLN A 893 13.62 -17.39 -14.63
N ARG A 894 12.35 -17.76 -14.82
CA ARG A 894 11.89 -19.10 -15.21
C ARG A 894 11.63 -19.25 -16.72
N SER A 895 11.66 -18.16 -17.46
CA SER A 895 11.57 -18.16 -18.92
C SER A 895 12.98 -18.16 -19.52
N SER A 896 13.17 -18.87 -20.64
CA SER A 896 14.43 -18.96 -21.39
C SER A 896 14.75 -17.70 -22.21
N ALA A 897 14.24 -16.55 -21.78
CA ALA A 897 14.51 -15.26 -22.41
C ALA A 897 15.94 -14.80 -22.15
N ARG A 898 16.49 -14.01 -23.08
CA ARG A 898 17.88 -13.54 -23.00
C ARG A 898 18.01 -12.45 -21.93
N LEU A 899 19.04 -12.57 -21.09
CA LEU A 899 19.47 -11.50 -20.18
C LEU A 899 19.51 -10.18 -20.96
N GLY A 900 18.98 -9.10 -20.40
CA GLY A 900 18.97 -7.78 -21.03
C GLY A 900 17.85 -7.52 -22.04
N THR A 901 17.02 -8.54 -22.34
CA THR A 901 15.73 -8.31 -23.00
C THR A 901 14.60 -8.13 -21.98
N ALA A 902 13.74 -7.14 -22.19
CA ALA A 902 12.54 -6.89 -21.40
C ALA A 902 11.29 -7.16 -22.25
N PHE A 903 10.29 -7.77 -21.62
CA PHE A 903 8.98 -8.12 -22.16
C PHE A 903 8.05 -6.91 -22.17
N VAL A 904 7.28 -6.72 -23.25
CA VAL A 904 6.31 -5.64 -23.40
C VAL A 904 4.92 -6.22 -23.63
N ASN A 905 3.91 -5.72 -22.91
CA ASN A 905 2.51 -6.13 -23.10
C ASN A 905 1.94 -5.51 -24.39
N SER A 906 1.98 -6.22 -25.51
CA SER A 906 1.27 -5.84 -26.76
C SER A 906 -0.18 -6.34 -26.73
N ARG A 907 -0.94 -5.86 -25.75
CA ARG A 907 -2.36 -6.24 -25.58
C ARG A 907 -3.22 -5.12 -25.02
N LYS A 908 -4.42 -4.98 -25.58
CA LYS A 908 -5.50 -4.11 -25.11
C LYS A 908 -6.58 -4.94 -24.40
N VAL A 909 -7.19 -4.37 -23.35
CA VAL A 909 -8.44 -4.92 -22.80
C VAL A 909 -9.58 -4.37 -23.66
N VAL A 910 -10.42 -5.24 -24.24
CA VAL A 910 -11.64 -4.85 -24.99
C VAL A 910 -12.80 -5.69 -24.47
N ARG A 911 -13.89 -5.04 -24.04
CA ARG A 911 -15.07 -5.69 -23.44
C ARG A 911 -14.72 -6.71 -22.31
N GLY A 912 -13.69 -6.39 -21.51
CA GLY A 912 -13.19 -7.24 -20.42
C GLY A 912 -12.32 -8.42 -20.86
N LYS A 913 -12.19 -8.69 -22.15
CA LYS A 913 -11.26 -9.70 -22.70
C LYS A 913 -9.91 -9.05 -23.03
N LEU A 914 -8.81 -9.78 -22.85
CA LEU A 914 -7.51 -9.39 -23.41
C LEU A 914 -7.51 -9.73 -24.90
N ASN A 915 -7.05 -8.80 -25.74
CA ASN A 915 -6.86 -8.96 -27.18
C ASN A 915 -5.53 -8.34 -27.57
N THR A 916 -4.95 -8.74 -28.70
CA THR A 916 -3.78 -8.06 -29.27
C THR A 916 -4.15 -6.68 -29.80
N TYR A 917 -3.16 -5.84 -30.07
CA TYR A 917 -3.36 -4.66 -30.89
C TYR A 917 -3.58 -5.04 -32.36
N CYS A 918 -4.27 -4.18 -33.10
CA CYS A 918 -4.61 -4.32 -34.52
C CYS A 918 -4.27 -3.02 -35.26
N GLU A 919 -3.95 -3.13 -36.54
CA GLU A 919 -3.72 -2.03 -37.49
C GLU A 919 -4.79 -0.92 -37.39
N GLY A 920 -4.35 0.32 -37.18
CA GLY A 920 -5.18 1.50 -36.91
C GLY A 920 -5.39 1.83 -35.43
N ASP A 921 -4.84 1.04 -34.50
CA ASP A 921 -4.99 1.24 -33.05
C ASP A 921 -4.23 2.49 -32.55
N PHE A 922 -3.00 2.67 -33.02
CA PHE A 922 -2.11 3.78 -32.68
C PHE A 922 -1.10 3.99 -33.83
N GLN A 923 -0.55 5.18 -34.05
CA GLN A 923 0.56 5.34 -35.00
C GLN A 923 1.93 5.01 -34.40
N PHE A 924 2.10 5.19 -33.07
CA PHE A 924 3.34 4.84 -32.37
C PHE A 924 3.09 4.09 -31.06
N LEU A 925 3.99 3.18 -30.70
CA LEU A 925 4.09 2.56 -29.39
C LEU A 925 5.30 3.14 -28.65
N LEU A 926 5.04 3.87 -27.58
CA LEU A 926 6.06 4.49 -26.73
C LEU A 926 6.32 3.58 -25.52
N VAL A 927 7.45 2.87 -25.52
CA VAL A 927 7.78 1.88 -24.49
C VAL A 927 8.84 2.40 -23.52
N GLY A 928 8.45 2.53 -22.25
CA GLY A 928 9.31 2.97 -21.15
C GLY A 928 10.22 1.87 -20.60
N PRO A 929 11.31 2.26 -19.92
CA PRO A 929 12.27 1.32 -19.34
C PRO A 929 11.58 0.42 -18.29
N PRO A 930 12.04 -0.83 -18.14
CA PRO A 930 11.35 -1.84 -17.34
C PRO A 930 11.29 -1.50 -15.85
N GLN A 931 10.10 -1.10 -15.39
CA GLN A 931 9.87 -0.63 -14.01
C GLN A 931 9.89 -1.75 -12.97
N ASN A 932 9.62 -2.99 -13.38
CA ASN A 932 10.00 -4.16 -12.60
C ASN A 932 11.51 -4.48 -12.75
N GLY A 933 12.37 -3.47 -12.92
CA GLY A 933 13.72 -3.47 -12.38
C GLY A 933 13.71 -4.13 -11.01
N GLY A 934 12.76 -3.77 -10.15
CA GLY A 934 12.42 -4.47 -8.91
C GLY A 934 11.95 -5.94 -9.01
N ARG A 935 12.07 -6.67 -10.15
CA ARG A 935 11.77 -8.14 -10.29
C ARG A 935 12.75 -9.12 -11.03
N LEU A 936 14.00 -8.79 -11.37
CA LEU A 936 14.98 -9.77 -11.93
C LEU A 936 15.93 -10.45 -10.91
N ALA A 937 16.68 -9.67 -10.14
CA ALA A 937 17.85 -10.03 -9.35
C ALA A 937 17.71 -10.74 -7.99
N LYS A 938 16.49 -10.85 -7.44
CA LYS A 938 16.13 -11.84 -6.42
C LYS A 938 16.27 -13.26 -6.97
N ASN A 939 16.70 -13.45 -8.21
CA ASN A 939 16.73 -14.72 -8.91
C ASN A 939 18.12 -15.12 -9.43
N GLU A 940 19.03 -14.22 -9.85
CA GLU A 940 20.38 -14.66 -10.31
C GLU A 940 21.26 -15.20 -9.17
N SER A 941 21.29 -14.60 -7.99
CA SER A 941 22.31 -14.87 -6.93
C SER A 941 22.02 -16.05 -5.99
N ARG A 942 21.49 -17.15 -6.55
CA ARG A 942 21.72 -18.54 -6.06
C ARG A 942 22.47 -19.34 -7.13
N GLN A 943 22.74 -18.73 -8.29
CA GLN A 943 23.66 -19.22 -9.31
C GLN A 943 24.96 -18.46 -9.02
N ASN A 944 25.86 -19.12 -8.29
CA ASN A 944 27.06 -18.50 -7.71
C ASN A 944 28.20 -18.36 -8.75
N SER A 945 27.90 -17.84 -9.94
CA SER A 945 28.85 -17.83 -11.07
C SER A 945 28.75 -16.60 -11.97
N LYS A 946 29.75 -15.73 -11.81
CA LYS A 946 30.07 -14.50 -12.59
C LYS A 946 29.13 -13.29 -12.39
N PRO A 947 29.68 -12.05 -12.35
CA PRO A 947 28.89 -10.83 -12.25
C PRO A 947 28.20 -10.51 -13.58
N SER A 948 26.92 -10.14 -13.53
CA SER A 948 26.06 -9.98 -14.70
C SER A 948 25.85 -8.51 -15.11
N LEU A 949 25.98 -8.26 -16.42
CA LEU A 949 26.03 -6.96 -17.11
C LEU A 949 24.70 -6.14 -17.10
N LEU A 950 23.80 -6.38 -16.13
CA LEU A 950 22.40 -5.94 -16.18
C LEU A 950 22.02 -4.78 -15.23
N HIS A 951 22.97 -4.25 -14.46
CA HIS A 951 22.62 -3.38 -13.32
C HIS A 951 22.29 -1.94 -13.74
N SER A 952 22.90 -1.43 -14.81
CA SER A 952 22.50 -0.16 -15.41
C SER A 952 21.30 -0.37 -16.32
N CYS A 953 20.10 -0.27 -15.75
CA CYS A 953 18.89 0.06 -16.52
C CYS A 953 19.06 1.49 -17.06
N HIS A 954 19.72 1.62 -18.22
CA HIS A 954 19.91 2.91 -18.88
C HIS A 954 18.55 3.54 -19.20
N PRO A 955 18.44 4.88 -19.21
CA PRO A 955 17.19 5.57 -19.40
C PRO A 955 16.79 5.60 -20.88
N TYR A 956 16.62 4.43 -21.47
CA TYR A 956 16.12 4.25 -22.82
C TYR A 956 14.59 4.22 -22.82
N ILE A 957 13.99 4.94 -23.75
CA ILE A 957 12.62 4.71 -24.20
C ILE A 957 12.67 4.23 -25.65
N TYR A 958 11.65 3.51 -26.10
CA TYR A 958 11.47 3.17 -27.50
C TYR A 958 10.25 3.92 -28.05
N MET A 959 10.35 4.46 -29.26
CA MET A 959 9.19 5.01 -29.98
C MET A 959 9.05 4.32 -31.33
N ILE A 960 8.25 3.25 -31.34
CA ILE A 960 8.19 2.30 -32.45
C ILE A 960 6.94 2.59 -33.30
N PRO A 961 7.06 2.86 -34.61
CA PRO A 961 5.91 3.07 -35.49
C PRO A 961 5.06 1.80 -35.66
N GLU A 962 3.76 1.99 -35.93
CA GLU A 962 2.82 0.89 -36.12
C GLU A 962 3.20 -0.01 -37.31
N SER A 963 3.60 0.55 -38.46
CA SER A 963 3.96 -0.25 -39.64
C SER A 963 5.18 -1.15 -39.39
N VAL A 964 6.11 -0.72 -38.55
CA VAL A 964 7.25 -1.53 -38.09
C VAL A 964 6.74 -2.68 -37.21
N LEU A 965 5.83 -2.40 -36.28
CA LEU A 965 5.22 -3.42 -35.44
C LEU A 965 4.33 -4.40 -36.23
N ILE A 966 3.69 -3.97 -37.32
CA ILE A 966 2.96 -4.84 -38.26
C ILE A 966 3.94 -5.72 -39.04
N LYS A 967 5.00 -5.13 -39.62
CA LYS A 967 6.06 -5.85 -40.34
C LYS A 967 6.73 -6.92 -39.48
N GLU A 968 6.97 -6.60 -38.20
CA GLU A 968 7.48 -7.54 -37.20
C GLU A 968 6.46 -8.56 -36.71
N GLY A 969 5.16 -8.45 -37.05
CA GLY A 969 4.11 -9.34 -36.57
C GLY A 969 3.80 -9.18 -35.08
N VAL A 970 3.92 -7.95 -34.55
CA VAL A 970 3.56 -7.59 -33.18
C VAL A 970 2.10 -7.11 -33.11
N VAL A 971 1.75 -6.17 -34.00
CA VAL A 971 0.37 -5.71 -34.23
C VAL A 971 -0.30 -6.61 -35.27
N ALA A 972 -1.58 -6.91 -35.10
CA ALA A 972 -2.35 -7.72 -36.05
C ALA A 972 -2.72 -6.89 -37.30
N SER A 973 -2.45 -7.39 -38.50
CA SER A 973 -2.82 -6.74 -39.76
C SER A 973 -3.70 -7.66 -40.59
N ARG A 974 -4.78 -7.09 -41.16
CA ARG A 974 -5.67 -7.82 -42.06
C ARG A 974 -5.00 -8.08 -43.41
N ALA A 975 -4.30 -7.08 -43.94
CA ALA A 975 -3.62 -7.15 -45.24
C ALA A 975 -2.46 -8.16 -45.28
N GLN A 976 -1.93 -8.57 -44.12
CA GLN A 976 -0.90 -9.60 -44.01
C GLN A 976 -1.41 -10.94 -43.45
N GLU A 977 -2.73 -11.07 -43.20
CA GLU A 977 -3.36 -12.22 -42.52
C GLU A 977 -2.72 -12.60 -41.16
N ARG A 978 -2.01 -11.66 -40.53
CA ARG A 978 -1.21 -11.91 -39.33
C ARG A 978 -2.00 -11.63 -38.07
N ASN A 979 -2.24 -12.69 -37.30
CA ASN A 979 -2.52 -12.55 -35.87
C ASN A 979 -1.31 -11.92 -35.18
N GLY A 980 -1.52 -10.78 -34.52
CA GLY A 980 -0.49 -10.13 -33.70
C GLY A 980 -0.13 -10.95 -32.46
N VAL A 981 0.83 -10.46 -31.67
CA VAL A 981 1.21 -11.12 -30.40
C VAL A 981 0.79 -10.29 -29.19
N MET A 982 0.34 -10.97 -28.14
CA MET A 982 0.02 -10.35 -26.85
C MET A 982 1.24 -9.70 -26.17
N THR A 983 2.45 -10.09 -26.58
CA THR A 983 3.70 -9.88 -25.84
C THR A 983 4.92 -9.93 -26.77
N PHE A 984 5.85 -8.98 -26.69
CA PHE A 984 7.12 -9.01 -27.43
C PHE A 984 8.31 -8.56 -26.55
N CYS A 985 9.51 -8.47 -27.11
CA CYS A 985 10.75 -8.17 -26.38
C CYS A 985 11.49 -6.95 -26.95
N LEU A 986 12.18 -6.21 -26.10
CA LEU A 986 13.07 -5.07 -26.42
C LEU A 986 14.37 -5.15 -25.60
N ASP A 987 15.44 -4.49 -26.05
CA ASP A 987 16.79 -4.54 -25.44
C ASP A 987 17.15 -3.20 -24.79
N PHE A 988 17.08 -3.16 -23.46
CA PHE A 988 17.35 -1.97 -22.64
C PHE A 988 18.81 -1.92 -22.13
N THR A 989 19.72 -2.76 -22.64
CA THR A 989 21.15 -2.69 -22.29
C THR A 989 21.86 -1.55 -23.01
N SER A 990 22.94 -1.01 -22.44
CA SER A 990 23.76 0.02 -23.11
C SER A 990 24.33 -0.47 -24.43
N THR A 991 25.02 -1.61 -24.39
CA THR A 991 25.65 -2.26 -25.54
C THR A 991 24.71 -3.31 -26.13
N PRO A 992 24.10 -3.09 -27.32
CA PRO A 992 23.21 -4.03 -27.97
C PRO A 992 23.71 -5.47 -27.99
N LEU A 993 22.86 -6.39 -27.54
CA LEU A 993 23.26 -7.78 -27.30
C LEU A 993 23.37 -8.64 -28.57
N GLU A 994 22.90 -8.15 -29.73
CA GLU A 994 22.74 -8.98 -30.93
C GLU A 994 23.26 -8.33 -32.23
N LYS A 995 24.25 -8.99 -32.83
CA LYS A 995 24.67 -8.81 -34.25
C LYS A 995 23.89 -9.73 -35.23
N ARG A 996 22.72 -10.25 -34.84
CA ARG A 996 21.91 -11.18 -35.65
C ARG A 996 20.54 -10.56 -35.93
N ALA A 997 19.95 -10.86 -37.09
CA ALA A 997 18.70 -10.30 -37.59
C ALA A 997 17.43 -10.79 -36.85
N SER A 998 17.36 -10.60 -35.54
CA SER A 998 16.15 -10.81 -34.73
C SER A 998 15.22 -9.59 -34.77
N ARG A 999 13.96 -9.77 -34.33
CA ARG A 999 13.02 -8.67 -34.06
C ARG A 999 13.63 -7.65 -33.08
N VAL A 1000 14.29 -8.13 -32.02
CA VAL A 1000 14.87 -7.27 -30.97
C VAL A 1000 16.00 -6.42 -31.55
N SER A 1001 16.88 -7.02 -32.38
CA SER A 1001 17.98 -6.31 -33.04
C SER A 1001 17.46 -5.22 -33.99
N ARG A 1002 16.44 -5.52 -34.83
CA ARG A 1002 15.84 -4.52 -35.72
C ARG A 1002 15.16 -3.38 -34.96
N LEU A 1003 14.46 -3.67 -33.87
CA LEU A 1003 13.76 -2.63 -33.11
C LEU A 1003 14.67 -1.61 -32.40
N LEU A 1004 15.99 -1.86 -32.28
CA LEU A 1004 16.96 -0.96 -31.66
C LEU A 1004 17.08 0.42 -32.32
N GLU A 1005 16.80 0.55 -33.62
CA GLU A 1005 16.86 1.85 -34.32
C GLU A 1005 15.86 2.88 -33.74
N TRP A 1006 14.78 2.38 -33.14
CA TRP A 1006 13.71 3.17 -32.50
C TRP A 1006 13.98 3.49 -31.01
N ARG A 1007 15.19 3.18 -30.51
CA ARG A 1007 15.58 3.36 -29.10
C ARG A 1007 16.21 4.74 -28.85
N ILE A 1008 15.53 5.59 -28.08
CA ILE A 1008 15.93 6.96 -27.73
C ILE A 1008 16.66 6.95 -26.38
N ASP A 1009 17.80 7.62 -26.30
CA ASP A 1009 18.63 7.74 -25.09
C ASP A 1009 18.33 9.05 -24.32
N LEU A 1010 17.70 8.95 -23.15
CA LEU A 1010 17.33 10.11 -22.34
C LEU A 1010 18.46 10.66 -21.47
N SER A 1011 19.67 10.08 -21.50
CA SER A 1011 20.82 10.62 -20.75
C SER A 1011 21.26 12.01 -21.22
N ASN A 1012 20.86 12.41 -22.43
CA ASN A 1012 20.99 13.77 -22.95
C ASN A 1012 19.66 14.19 -23.61
N PRO A 1013 18.86 15.09 -22.98
CA PRO A 1013 17.53 15.43 -23.46
C PRO A 1013 17.53 16.15 -24.81
N VAL A 1014 18.60 16.89 -25.16
CA VAL A 1014 18.74 17.55 -26.47
C VAL A 1014 19.01 16.52 -27.57
N LYS A 1015 19.82 15.50 -27.29
CA LYS A 1015 20.04 14.36 -28.20
C LYS A 1015 18.76 13.51 -28.34
N ALA A 1016 18.07 13.26 -27.23
CA ALA A 1016 16.79 12.56 -27.22
C ALA A 1016 15.75 13.26 -28.10
N ALA A 1017 15.58 14.58 -27.93
CA ALA A 1017 14.66 15.39 -28.72
C ALA A 1017 15.01 15.41 -30.22
N LYS A 1018 16.31 15.52 -30.57
CA LYS A 1018 16.77 15.40 -31.98
C LYS A 1018 16.50 14.02 -32.58
N GLN A 1019 16.65 12.94 -31.81
CA GLN A 1019 16.37 11.58 -32.28
C GLN A 1019 14.86 11.32 -32.42
N LEU A 1020 14.05 11.79 -31.46
CA LEU A 1020 12.59 11.79 -31.52
C LEU A 1020 12.08 12.52 -32.77
N MET A 1021 12.61 13.72 -33.03
CA MET A 1021 12.30 14.53 -34.20
C MET A 1021 12.58 13.74 -35.50
N LYS A 1022 13.72 13.06 -35.59
CA LYS A 1022 14.06 12.20 -36.73
C LYS A 1022 13.06 11.04 -36.91
N ILE A 1023 12.70 10.35 -35.82
CA ILE A 1023 11.72 9.24 -35.84
C ILE A 1023 10.36 9.70 -36.37
N LEU A 1024 9.89 10.89 -35.95
CA LEU A 1024 8.66 11.50 -36.46
C LEU A 1024 8.77 11.87 -37.95
N GLN A 1025 9.85 12.55 -38.35
CA GLN A 1025 10.08 12.95 -39.75
C GLN A 1025 10.15 11.77 -40.72
N GLN A 1026 10.74 10.66 -40.30
CA GLN A 1026 10.80 9.43 -41.10
C GLN A 1026 9.44 8.76 -41.31
N HIS A 1027 8.41 9.14 -40.55
CA HIS A 1027 7.07 8.55 -40.59
C HIS A 1027 5.95 9.48 -41.08
N CYS A 1028 6.17 10.79 -41.09
CA CYS A 1028 5.25 11.76 -41.68
C CYS A 1028 5.48 11.86 -43.20
N SER A 1029 4.74 11.09 -44.00
CA SER A 1029 4.88 11.04 -45.47
C SER A 1029 4.80 12.39 -46.20
N CYS A 1030 4.17 13.40 -45.59
CA CYS A 1030 4.11 14.78 -46.09
C CYS A 1030 5.44 15.55 -46.02
N MET A 1031 6.41 15.12 -45.20
CA MET A 1031 7.70 15.79 -45.00
C MET A 1031 8.55 15.91 -46.28
N GLY A 1032 8.33 15.06 -47.29
CA GLY A 1032 9.12 15.07 -48.54
C GLY A 1032 9.06 16.40 -49.30
N ASN A 1033 7.91 17.09 -49.23
CA ASN A 1033 7.71 18.39 -49.90
C ASN A 1033 7.82 19.57 -48.92
N CYS A 1034 7.61 19.35 -47.62
CA CYS A 1034 7.70 20.39 -46.58
C CYS A 1034 9.15 20.62 -46.13
N ARG A 1035 9.95 21.30 -46.97
CA ARG A 1035 11.28 21.79 -46.57
C ARG A 1035 11.15 22.83 -45.46
N LEU A 1036 11.35 22.40 -44.22
CA LEU A 1036 11.44 23.28 -43.04
C LEU A 1036 12.71 24.15 -43.13
N SER A 1037 12.61 25.30 -43.77
CA SER A 1037 13.62 26.36 -43.77
C SER A 1037 13.69 27.02 -42.40
N VAL A 1038 14.35 26.36 -41.45
CA VAL A 1038 14.61 26.94 -40.11
C VAL A 1038 15.47 28.19 -40.28
N PRO A 1039 15.01 29.39 -39.88
CA PRO A 1039 15.80 30.60 -40.01
C PRO A 1039 16.92 30.59 -38.97
N VAL A 1040 18.14 30.29 -39.40
CA VAL A 1040 19.34 30.35 -38.55
C VAL A 1040 19.68 31.82 -38.31
N LYS A 1041 19.13 32.40 -37.25
CA LYS A 1041 19.64 33.66 -36.69
C LYS A 1041 21.03 33.39 -36.12
N SER A 1042 22.07 33.86 -36.79
CA SER A 1042 23.41 33.97 -36.24
C SER A 1042 23.44 35.02 -35.15
N CYS A 1043 23.80 34.64 -33.93
CA CYS A 1043 24.22 35.58 -32.90
C CYS A 1043 25.76 35.63 -32.90
N ASN A 1044 26.30 36.83 -33.11
CA ASN A 1044 27.57 37.23 -32.50
C ASN A 1044 27.28 37.77 -31.09
#